data_AF-A0A6G2U9H8-F1
#
_entry.id   AF-A0A6G2U9H8-F1
#
_cell.length_a   1.000
_cell.length_b   1.000
_cell.length_c   1.000
_cell.angle_alpha   90.00
_cell.angle_beta   90.00
_cell.angle_gamma   90.00
#
_symmetry.space_group_name_H-M   'P 1'
#
loop_
_entity.id
_entity.type
_entity.pdbx_description
1 polymer ?
#
loop_
_entity_poly.entity_id
_entity_poly.type
_entity_poly.pdbx_seq_one_letter_code
_entity_poly.pdbx_strand_id
1 'polypeptide(L)'
;MTLSDPMARTPEPGAAEPFALIGRADRARLPAGVVDAYPLHRARTAPLAEPPLSGDGAQVTARRLTGRRPLSAGEFTAGAEAVVHAHELLRTSLDPAGASGPLLRVHDRARPPLELHDHRTLDPATRRTRLAALADAERGTPFDAGAAPLLRIDVVLEPDDTWVLLLTLHRVLAADLSADAVLTELADACERARDGADPAAHRPAVRHAPCAAAERAGRLDRAGRAHWRRTAERTAPFVLPRAWREDDGAPEREPAGEPAPGGVPAVTERAVPFHDLRAGLDALAAAAEVPLGTVLLAAHLKVLGTLTAERSFRSDVVARADWAPDGERDTCDARLHRVALPFASPAAAPTWRGLVARVRAEETLGWRHRYAPRGTAQDGGAGAERFAAVVYEAGRWRTAPAGGGADTSTGPDGGGPADVPLPGRDAAVHGDGYGLHVLADAGHLRLRTAAVAVPPERAERLVHMYRAVLESMAAGPDGDALRAHLAPDERKAVLGAWSSGPSADHGTTTVVGLLQERAAAVPDAVAVRVGEQTLTYRELDERANRIAHHLLARGAGPDTLVGVSLRRTPHLLPALIGVWRAGAGYLPLDPDLPAERIRGMLDTTGHPPVISTGDRRSVLGPLHQGAFVMLDEDREAIEARPATPTGIRVHPDHLAYVIHTSGSTGTPKGVLIRHGGLVNYLLWTLDAYVAQGTGGAPVFSSLSFDLGIPNLFAPLLAGREVHLLPEPFEPADLGRHLAAGAPYSFIKMTPGHLDLLTHQLGADQVRGLAGIVIAAGDSFPAALAERWHTLAGPGGTRVATEYGPTEITIGNSGQQVLATPTTELVPLGAPIPNTTMYVLTDRLEPVPVGVPGEVFVGGAGVARGYLGRPALTAERFVPDPYGPAGARLYRTGDLARWLPDGTLDFLGRIDNQVKIRGYRVELGEVEARLRLHPDVRDAVVVAREPSPGNVRLVAYTVPAGRPAPDAAVLRAHLADALPDYMVPADFAAVDRIPLTANGKVDTRALPAP
;
A
#
# COMPACT_ATOMS: atom_id res chain seq x y z
N MET A 1 0.72 -2.22 37.79
CA MET A 1 1.57 -3.12 38.61
C MET A 1 2.87 -2.39 38.85
N THR A 2 3.22 -2.18 40.11
CA THR A 2 4.20 -1.21 40.63
C THR A 2 5.62 -1.38 40.05
N LEU A 3 6.16 -0.29 39.51
CA LEU A 3 7.54 -0.13 39.03
C LEU A 3 8.51 -0.03 40.22
N SER A 4 8.84 -1.15 40.84
CA SER A 4 9.91 -1.22 41.84
C SER A 4 10.42 -2.66 41.90
N ASP A 5 11.10 -3.09 40.84
CA ASP A 5 11.94 -4.29 40.86
C ASP A 5 13.37 -3.78 40.59
N PRO A 6 14.34 -4.00 41.49
CA PRO A 6 15.68 -3.47 41.34
C PRO A 6 16.27 -4.04 40.05
N MET A 7 17.03 -3.23 39.32
CA MET A 7 17.80 -3.62 38.13
C MET A 7 18.33 -5.05 38.30
N ALA A 8 17.65 -6.03 37.70
CA ALA A 8 18.14 -7.40 37.67
C ALA A 8 19.46 -7.34 36.92
N ARG A 9 20.56 -7.41 37.67
CA ARG A 9 21.91 -7.38 37.13
C ARG A 9 21.97 -8.42 36.02
N THR A 10 22.27 -7.99 34.81
CA THR A 10 22.74 -8.88 33.75
C THR A 10 23.85 -9.73 34.39
N PRO A 11 23.79 -11.07 34.35
CA PRO A 11 24.86 -11.86 34.94
C PRO A 11 26.16 -11.42 34.28
N GLU A 12 27.12 -10.93 35.08
CA GLU A 12 28.44 -10.60 34.56
C GLU A 12 28.99 -11.85 33.87
N PRO A 13 29.28 -11.83 32.56
CA PRO A 13 30.01 -12.91 31.96
C PRO A 13 31.42 -12.85 32.56
N GLY A 14 31.66 -13.69 33.58
CA GLY A 14 33.00 -13.91 34.11
C GLY A 14 33.94 -14.20 32.94
N ALA A 15 35.14 -13.62 32.99
CA ALA A 15 36.18 -13.75 31.98
C ALA A 15 36.20 -15.17 31.41
N ALA A 16 35.73 -15.36 30.18
CA ALA A 16 35.74 -16.68 29.56
C ALA A 16 37.20 -17.07 29.37
N GLU A 17 37.70 -18.01 30.17
CA GLU A 17 39.08 -18.48 30.07
C GLU A 17 39.40 -18.93 28.63
N PRO A 18 40.63 -18.74 28.13
CA PRO A 18 41.01 -19.20 26.79
C PRO A 18 40.59 -20.65 26.54
N PHE A 19 40.02 -20.89 25.37
CA PHE A 19 39.49 -22.17 24.91
C PHE A 19 38.30 -22.73 25.70
N ALA A 20 37.72 -21.99 26.66
CA ALA A 20 36.59 -22.46 27.47
C ALA A 20 35.34 -22.78 26.62
N LEU A 21 35.25 -22.20 25.42
CA LEU A 21 34.13 -22.38 24.49
C LEU A 21 34.36 -23.49 23.46
N ILE A 22 35.39 -24.33 23.55
CA ILE A 22 35.59 -25.42 22.59
C ILE A 22 35.92 -26.76 23.27
N GLY A 23 35.44 -27.84 22.65
CA GLY A 23 35.63 -29.20 23.16
C GLY A 23 37.03 -29.75 22.92
N ARG A 24 37.34 -30.91 23.50
CA ARG A 24 38.66 -31.57 23.35
C ARG A 24 39.02 -31.87 21.89
N ALA A 25 38.04 -32.25 21.06
CA ALA A 25 38.25 -32.56 19.65
C ALA A 25 38.67 -31.33 18.82
N ASP A 26 38.10 -30.16 19.12
CA ASP A 26 38.47 -28.89 18.49
C ASP A 26 39.86 -28.43 18.93
N ARG A 27 40.16 -28.55 20.23
CA ARG A 27 41.48 -28.18 20.79
C ARG A 27 42.63 -28.97 20.16
N ALA A 28 42.41 -30.26 19.85
CA ALA A 28 43.41 -31.11 19.22
C ALA A 28 43.76 -30.70 17.78
N ARG A 29 42.93 -29.86 17.14
CA ARG A 29 43.08 -29.42 15.75
C ARG A 29 43.62 -27.99 15.61
N LEU A 30 43.88 -27.30 16.73
CA LEU A 30 44.36 -25.92 16.69
C LEU A 30 45.80 -25.86 16.16
N PRO A 31 46.10 -24.98 15.19
CA PRO A 31 47.47 -24.75 14.75
C PRO A 31 48.31 -24.06 15.84
N ALA A 32 49.63 -24.18 15.74
CA ALA A 32 50.55 -23.47 16.62
C ALA A 32 50.37 -21.94 16.48
N GLY A 33 50.44 -21.21 17.60
CA GLY A 33 50.27 -19.75 17.64
C GLY A 33 48.84 -19.26 17.91
N VAL A 34 47.85 -20.15 17.99
CA VAL A 34 46.50 -19.82 18.43
C VAL A 34 46.45 -19.67 19.95
N VAL A 35 45.96 -18.53 20.42
CA VAL A 35 45.85 -18.20 21.86
C VAL A 35 44.45 -18.34 22.41
N ASP A 36 43.43 -18.36 21.53
CA ASP A 36 42.05 -18.67 21.88
C ASP A 36 41.27 -19.16 20.65
N ALA A 37 40.16 -19.85 20.87
CA ALA A 37 39.25 -20.24 19.81
C ALA A 37 37.82 -20.40 20.33
N TYR A 38 36.86 -19.93 19.55
CA TYR A 38 35.44 -20.00 19.88
C TYR A 38 34.59 -20.20 18.62
N PRO A 39 33.41 -20.85 18.73
CA PRO A 39 32.53 -21.02 17.57
C PRO A 39 32.09 -19.70 16.98
N LEU A 40 31.84 -19.72 15.67
CA LEU A 40 31.22 -18.62 14.96
C LEU A 40 29.78 -18.42 15.44
N HIS A 41 29.36 -17.15 15.52
CA HIS A 41 28.02 -16.73 15.93
C HIS A 41 26.93 -17.44 15.10
N ARG A 42 25.87 -17.97 15.75
CA ARG A 42 24.83 -18.80 15.08
C ARG A 42 24.02 -18.04 14.03
N ALA A 43 23.78 -16.74 14.24
CA ALA A 43 23.13 -15.90 13.22
C ALA A 43 24.00 -15.71 11.95
N ARG A 44 25.26 -16.17 11.97
CA ARG A 44 26.27 -15.94 10.92
C ARG A 44 26.81 -17.22 10.29
N THR A 45 26.26 -18.38 10.64
CA THR A 45 26.53 -19.65 9.95
C THR A 45 25.76 -19.78 8.64
N ALA A 46 24.65 -19.05 8.46
CA ALA A 46 23.85 -19.03 7.24
C ALA A 46 24.62 -18.58 5.97
N PRO A 47 25.38 -17.46 5.97
CA PRO A 47 26.19 -17.04 4.81
C PRO A 47 27.40 -17.93 4.46
N LEU A 48 27.65 -18.99 5.25
CA LEU A 48 28.61 -20.05 4.93
C LEU A 48 27.94 -21.26 4.23
N ALA A 49 26.60 -21.34 4.23
CA ALA A 49 25.84 -22.45 3.64
C ALA A 49 25.33 -22.16 2.22
N GLU A 50 25.28 -20.89 1.79
CA GLU A 50 24.93 -20.49 0.42
C GLU A 50 26.19 -20.40 -0.46
N PRO A 51 26.18 -20.98 -1.69
CA PRO A 51 27.27 -20.76 -2.63
C PRO A 51 27.34 -19.27 -2.99
N PRO A 52 28.54 -18.66 -3.03
CA PRO A 52 28.67 -17.26 -3.37
C PRO A 52 28.13 -17.03 -4.79
N LEU A 53 27.17 -16.11 -4.93
CA LEU A 53 26.61 -15.70 -6.23
C LEU A 53 27.68 -15.08 -7.17
N SER A 54 28.89 -14.78 -6.68
CA SER A 54 30.18 -14.77 -7.42
C SER A 54 31.31 -14.13 -6.61
N GLY A 55 32.47 -14.78 -6.48
CA GLY A 55 33.64 -14.31 -5.71
C GLY A 55 33.51 -14.47 -4.19
N ASP A 56 34.62 -14.45 -3.45
CA ASP A 56 34.69 -14.87 -2.02
C ASP A 56 33.97 -13.98 -1.00
N GLY A 57 33.25 -12.93 -1.43
CA GLY A 57 32.40 -12.10 -0.57
C GLY A 57 33.13 -11.05 0.27
N ALA A 58 34.31 -10.61 -0.15
CA ALA A 58 35.06 -9.55 0.54
C ALA A 58 34.35 -8.19 0.49
N GLN A 59 34.35 -7.45 1.61
CA GLN A 59 33.93 -6.04 1.68
C GLN A 59 35.16 -5.15 1.51
N VAL A 60 35.14 -4.23 0.55
CA VAL A 60 36.18 -3.20 0.41
C VAL A 60 35.63 -1.87 0.91
N THR A 61 36.45 -1.06 1.57
CA THR A 61 36.05 0.28 2.03
C THR A 61 37.24 1.21 1.94
N ALA A 62 37.03 2.41 1.39
CA ALA A 62 38.08 3.40 1.17
C ALA A 62 37.84 4.68 1.96
N ARG A 63 38.90 5.21 2.58
CA ARG A 63 38.89 6.53 3.22
C ARG A 63 40.08 7.37 2.77
N ARG A 64 39.80 8.59 2.29
CA ARG A 64 40.79 9.59 1.96
C ARG A 64 41.11 10.43 3.18
N LEU A 65 42.39 10.65 3.40
CA LEU A 65 42.96 11.39 4.51
C LEU A 65 43.95 12.40 3.94
N THR A 66 44.04 13.57 4.57
CA THR A 66 45.01 14.61 4.23
C THR A 66 45.88 14.87 5.46
N GLY A 67 47.18 14.69 5.30
CA GLY A 67 48.16 14.86 6.38
C GLY A 67 48.88 16.18 6.34
N ARG A 68 49.71 16.39 7.38
CA ARG A 68 50.68 17.50 7.44
C ARG A 68 51.95 17.25 6.61
N ARG A 69 52.25 15.98 6.34
CA ARG A 69 53.36 15.48 5.51
C ARG A 69 53.03 14.06 5.03
N PRO A 70 53.70 13.56 3.98
CA PRO A 70 53.55 12.18 3.55
C PRO A 70 53.97 11.22 4.66
N LEU A 71 53.14 10.21 4.89
CA LEU A 71 53.48 9.06 5.73
C LEU A 71 54.42 8.12 4.98
N SER A 72 55.44 7.59 5.67
CA SER A 72 56.33 6.58 5.13
C SER A 72 55.71 5.18 5.19
N ALA A 73 56.22 4.26 4.38
CA ALA A 73 55.81 2.85 4.43
C ALA A 73 55.94 2.24 5.83
N GLY A 74 56.98 2.64 6.57
CA GLY A 74 57.21 2.18 7.94
C GLY A 74 56.17 2.70 8.93
N GLU A 75 55.70 3.94 8.76
CA GLU A 75 54.66 4.53 9.61
C GLU A 75 53.30 3.87 9.38
N PHE A 76 52.94 3.60 8.11
CA PHE A 76 51.73 2.84 7.78
C PHE A 76 51.76 1.42 8.33
N THR A 77 52.90 0.73 8.16
CA THR A 77 53.09 -0.64 8.66
C THR A 77 52.99 -0.68 10.18
N ALA A 78 53.66 0.25 10.88
CA ALA A 78 53.60 0.33 12.33
C ALA A 78 52.18 0.61 12.86
N GLY A 79 51.44 1.52 12.22
CA GLY A 79 50.04 1.80 12.57
C GLY A 79 49.13 0.60 12.34
N ALA A 80 49.27 -0.07 11.19
CA ALA A 80 48.49 -1.26 10.85
C ALA A 80 48.77 -2.44 11.81
N GLU A 81 50.05 -2.73 12.09
CA GLU A 81 50.44 -3.77 13.03
C GLU A 81 49.93 -3.48 14.44
N ALA A 82 49.98 -2.22 14.90
CA ALA A 82 49.47 -1.82 16.21
C ALA A 82 47.96 -2.07 16.33
N VAL A 83 47.18 -1.68 15.32
CA VAL A 83 45.72 -1.89 15.32
C VAL A 83 45.38 -3.38 15.24
N VAL A 84 45.97 -4.14 14.31
CA VAL A 84 45.69 -5.57 14.18
C VAL A 84 46.09 -6.36 15.44
N HIS A 85 47.19 -5.98 16.09
CA HIS A 85 47.60 -6.63 17.33
C HIS A 85 46.68 -6.30 18.51
N ALA A 86 46.15 -5.07 18.56
CA ALA A 86 45.25 -4.61 19.63
C ALA A 86 43.90 -5.33 19.63
N HIS A 87 43.43 -5.82 18.48
CA HIS A 87 42.07 -6.37 18.31
C HIS A 87 42.08 -7.88 18.00
N GLU A 88 41.51 -8.70 18.88
CA GLU A 88 41.47 -10.16 18.72
C GLU A 88 40.88 -10.59 17.37
N LEU A 89 39.77 -9.97 16.95
CA LEU A 89 39.10 -10.32 15.70
C LEU A 89 39.95 -10.03 14.46
N LEU A 90 40.77 -8.98 14.47
CA LEU A 90 41.61 -8.63 13.32
C LEU A 90 42.78 -9.63 13.13
N ARG A 91 43.11 -10.41 14.16
CA ARG A 91 44.12 -11.47 14.14
C ARG A 91 43.51 -12.87 14.13
N THR A 92 42.29 -13.02 13.62
CA THR A 92 41.63 -14.33 13.52
C THR A 92 41.82 -15.02 12.16
N SER A 93 41.73 -16.36 12.18
CA SER A 93 41.38 -17.17 11.01
C SER A 93 40.13 -18.02 11.27
N LEU A 94 39.57 -18.61 10.22
CA LEU A 94 38.33 -19.39 10.24
C LEU A 94 38.61 -20.88 9.97
N ASP A 95 38.07 -21.74 10.82
CA ASP A 95 37.98 -23.18 10.58
C ASP A 95 36.54 -23.56 10.27
N PRO A 96 36.16 -23.75 9.00
CA PRO A 96 34.78 -24.09 8.65
C PRO A 96 34.39 -25.50 9.11
N ALA A 97 35.35 -26.38 9.40
CA ALA A 97 35.12 -27.80 9.65
C ALA A 97 35.23 -28.19 11.14
N GLY A 98 35.16 -27.25 12.08
CA GLY A 98 35.25 -27.53 13.52
C GLY A 98 34.19 -28.55 14.00
N ALA A 99 34.55 -29.39 14.98
CA ALA A 99 33.64 -30.38 15.55
C ALA A 99 32.47 -29.75 16.33
N SER A 100 32.65 -28.53 16.85
CA SER A 100 31.57 -27.70 17.42
C SER A 100 30.85 -26.82 16.39
N GLY A 101 31.11 -27.01 15.08
CA GLY A 101 30.74 -26.09 13.99
C GLY A 101 31.91 -25.18 13.59
N PRO A 102 31.71 -24.22 12.66
CA PRO A 102 32.75 -23.29 12.24
C PRO A 102 33.36 -22.53 13.43
N LEU A 103 34.69 -22.41 13.51
CA LEU A 103 35.41 -21.77 14.62
C LEU A 103 36.20 -20.55 14.15
N LEU A 104 36.16 -19.48 14.94
CA LEU A 104 37.13 -18.39 14.86
C LEU A 104 38.33 -18.75 15.74
N ARG A 105 39.53 -18.72 15.17
CA ARG A 105 40.81 -19.00 15.84
C ARG A 105 41.56 -17.69 16.00
N VAL A 106 41.82 -17.28 17.24
CA VAL A 106 42.54 -16.04 17.56
C VAL A 106 44.03 -16.33 17.66
N HIS A 107 44.85 -15.70 16.82
CA HIS A 107 46.30 -15.91 16.77
C HIS A 107 47.04 -14.88 17.59
N ASP A 108 48.07 -15.26 18.36
CA ASP A 108 48.90 -14.36 19.19
C ASP A 108 49.33 -13.09 18.43
N ARG A 109 49.81 -13.29 17.19
CA ARG A 109 50.21 -12.24 16.27
C ARG A 109 49.75 -12.56 14.86
N ALA A 110 49.31 -11.53 14.15
CA ALA A 110 49.06 -11.57 12.71
C ALA A 110 49.63 -10.28 12.10
N ARG A 111 50.39 -10.40 11.01
CA ARG A 111 50.87 -9.23 10.27
C ARG A 111 49.86 -8.92 9.16
N PRO A 112 49.27 -7.70 9.13
CA PRO A 112 48.40 -7.31 8.03
C PRO A 112 49.20 -7.23 6.73
N PRO A 113 48.72 -7.85 5.64
CA PRO A 113 49.21 -7.54 4.31
C PRO A 113 48.95 -6.05 4.03
N LEU A 114 50.02 -5.31 3.74
CA LEU A 114 49.96 -3.88 3.43
C LEU A 114 50.73 -3.59 2.14
N GLU A 115 50.04 -3.06 1.12
CA GLU A 115 50.65 -2.62 -0.13
C GLU A 115 50.52 -1.11 -0.33
N LEU A 116 51.53 -0.51 -0.96
CA LEU A 116 51.60 0.93 -1.25
C LEU A 116 51.56 1.18 -2.76
N HIS A 117 50.61 2.00 -3.17
CA HIS A 117 50.39 2.37 -4.57
C HIS A 117 50.68 3.86 -4.76
N ASP A 118 51.69 4.20 -5.54
CA ASP A 118 52.06 5.60 -5.78
C ASP A 118 51.29 6.21 -6.95
N HIS A 119 50.32 7.05 -6.66
CA HIS A 119 49.47 7.74 -7.64
C HIS A 119 49.78 9.25 -7.73
N ARG A 120 50.88 9.73 -7.11
CA ARG A 120 51.21 11.16 -7.02
C ARG A 120 51.47 11.82 -8.37
N THR A 121 51.90 11.06 -9.37
CA THR A 121 52.21 11.57 -10.72
C THR A 121 51.03 11.44 -11.70
N LEU A 122 49.92 10.85 -11.27
CA LEU A 122 48.76 10.58 -12.11
C LEU A 122 47.76 11.75 -12.10
N ASP A 123 47.16 12.04 -13.25
CA ASP A 123 46.08 13.02 -13.34
C ASP A 123 44.82 12.54 -12.56
N PRO A 124 43.93 13.46 -12.15
CA PRO A 124 42.78 13.11 -11.32
C PRO A 124 41.83 12.05 -11.91
N ALA A 125 41.67 12.00 -13.24
CA ALA A 125 40.78 11.03 -13.88
C ALA A 125 41.42 9.63 -13.85
N THR A 126 42.70 9.54 -14.20
CA THR A 126 43.46 8.28 -14.13
C THR A 126 43.56 7.76 -12.70
N ARG A 127 43.73 8.63 -11.69
CA ARG A 127 43.71 8.25 -10.27
C ARG A 127 42.42 7.53 -9.87
N ARG A 128 41.27 8.10 -10.23
CA ARG A 128 39.95 7.50 -9.94
C ARG A 128 39.79 6.14 -10.60
N THR A 129 40.18 6.01 -11.87
CA THR A 129 40.12 4.74 -12.61
C THR A 129 41.02 3.68 -11.99
N ARG A 130 42.25 4.04 -11.60
CA ARG A 130 43.20 3.12 -10.96
C ARG A 130 42.73 2.67 -9.58
N LEU A 131 42.18 3.58 -8.77
CA LEU A 131 41.61 3.25 -7.47
C LEU A 131 40.42 2.29 -7.60
N ALA A 132 39.54 2.52 -8.59
CA ALA A 132 38.43 1.61 -8.88
C ALA A 132 38.90 0.22 -9.30
N ALA A 133 39.88 0.15 -10.20
CA ALA A 133 40.46 -1.12 -10.63
C ALA A 133 41.15 -1.88 -9.49
N LEU A 134 41.82 -1.18 -8.57
CA LEU A 134 42.41 -1.76 -7.36
C LEU A 134 41.32 -2.37 -6.46
N ALA A 135 40.24 -1.62 -6.19
CA ALA A 135 39.13 -2.12 -5.39
C ALA A 135 38.45 -3.35 -6.04
N ASP A 136 38.29 -3.36 -7.36
CA ASP A 136 37.74 -4.52 -8.08
C ASP A 136 38.66 -5.74 -8.02
N ALA A 137 39.97 -5.54 -8.15
CA ALA A 137 40.96 -6.60 -7.99
C ALA A 137 40.92 -7.18 -6.56
N GLU A 138 40.88 -6.32 -5.54
CA GLU A 138 40.79 -6.74 -4.14
C GLU A 138 39.56 -7.61 -3.87
N ARG A 139 38.41 -7.24 -4.46
CA ARG A 139 37.15 -8.01 -4.38
C ARG A 139 37.18 -9.34 -5.12
N GLY A 140 37.94 -9.41 -6.22
CA GLY A 140 38.10 -10.62 -7.03
C GLY A 140 39.05 -11.64 -6.39
N THR A 141 39.99 -11.17 -5.58
CA THR A 141 41.02 -12.01 -4.94
C THR A 141 40.45 -12.82 -3.76
N PRO A 142 40.49 -14.16 -3.83
CA PRO A 142 40.03 -15.06 -2.75
C PRO A 142 40.77 -14.85 -1.43
N PHE A 143 40.10 -15.10 -0.31
CA PHE A 143 40.75 -15.17 1.01
C PHE A 143 41.06 -16.64 1.35
N ASP A 144 42.27 -16.91 1.81
CA ASP A 144 42.52 -18.17 2.53
C ASP A 144 41.92 -18.05 3.94
N ALA A 145 40.70 -18.56 4.09
CA ALA A 145 39.98 -18.52 5.35
C ALA A 145 40.76 -19.19 6.50
N GLY A 146 41.66 -20.15 6.22
CA GLY A 146 42.45 -20.85 7.23
C GLY A 146 43.61 -20.03 7.80
N ALA A 147 44.05 -18.99 7.08
CA ALA A 147 45.17 -18.12 7.43
C ALA A 147 44.72 -16.79 8.06
N ALA A 148 45.47 -16.31 9.05
CA ALA A 148 45.25 -14.99 9.66
C ALA A 148 46.26 -13.97 9.10
N PRO A 149 45.88 -12.70 8.95
CA PRO A 149 44.58 -12.12 9.28
C PRO A 149 43.58 -12.19 8.11
N LEU A 150 42.28 -12.23 8.41
CA LEU A 150 41.20 -12.17 7.40
C LEU A 150 40.90 -10.73 6.91
N LEU A 151 41.96 -9.94 6.71
CA LEU A 151 41.92 -8.58 6.20
C LEU A 151 43.14 -8.28 5.32
N ARG A 152 43.00 -7.31 4.41
CA ARG A 152 44.09 -6.70 3.63
C ARG A 152 43.98 -5.18 3.68
N ILE A 153 45.11 -4.49 3.57
CA ILE A 153 45.19 -3.04 3.61
C ILE A 153 45.97 -2.56 2.39
N ASP A 154 45.40 -1.64 1.62
CA ASP A 154 46.10 -0.93 0.56
C ASP A 154 46.18 0.55 0.88
N VAL A 155 47.31 1.16 0.55
CA VAL A 155 47.53 2.60 0.77
C VAL A 155 47.87 3.24 -0.57
N VAL A 156 47.01 4.14 -1.02
CA VAL A 156 47.21 4.88 -2.28
C VAL A 156 47.70 6.29 -1.96
N LEU A 157 48.90 6.65 -2.41
CA LEU A 157 49.49 7.97 -2.23
C LEU A 157 49.03 8.92 -3.33
N GLU A 158 48.48 10.07 -2.96
CA GLU A 158 48.04 11.14 -3.86
C GLU A 158 48.88 12.42 -3.64
N PRO A 159 48.82 13.43 -4.55
CA PRO A 159 49.46 14.74 -4.34
C PRO A 159 48.98 15.45 -3.07
N ASP A 160 49.66 16.54 -2.70
CA ASP A 160 49.25 17.44 -1.60
C ASP A 160 49.08 16.72 -0.26
N ASP A 161 50.03 15.82 0.05
CA ASP A 161 50.06 15.04 1.30
C ASP A 161 48.76 14.27 1.58
N THR A 162 48.09 13.84 0.52
CA THR A 162 46.84 13.08 0.60
C THR A 162 47.10 11.60 0.37
N TRP A 163 46.38 10.74 1.08
CA TRP A 163 46.41 9.30 0.84
C TRP A 163 45.02 8.68 1.03
N VAL A 164 44.80 7.54 0.39
CA VAL A 164 43.58 6.73 0.54
C VAL A 164 43.94 5.40 1.19
N LEU A 165 43.32 5.11 2.33
CA LEU A 165 43.36 3.80 2.96
C LEU A 165 42.23 2.93 2.39
N LEU A 166 42.57 1.83 1.74
CA LEU A 166 41.66 0.75 1.37
C LEU A 166 41.73 -0.34 2.44
N LEU A 167 40.60 -0.72 2.99
CA LEU A 167 40.47 -1.87 3.89
C LEU A 167 39.59 -2.93 3.21
N THR A 168 40.16 -4.11 3.01
CA THR A 168 39.44 -5.29 2.50
C THR A 168 39.21 -6.25 3.67
N LEU A 169 37.95 -6.50 4.03
CA LEU A 169 37.56 -7.45 5.08
C LEU A 169 36.92 -8.69 4.47
N HIS A 170 37.29 -9.87 4.97
CA HIS A 170 36.53 -11.09 4.68
C HIS A 170 35.09 -10.98 5.22
N ARG A 171 34.10 -11.57 4.51
CA ARG A 171 32.66 -11.46 4.82
C ARG A 171 32.31 -11.73 6.29
N VAL A 172 33.01 -12.68 6.90
CA VAL A 172 32.80 -13.09 8.30
C VAL A 172 33.19 -11.98 9.27
N LEU A 173 34.30 -11.28 9.01
CA LEU A 173 34.71 -10.12 9.81
C LEU A 173 33.86 -8.88 9.48
N ALA A 174 33.49 -8.67 8.21
CA ALA A 174 32.62 -7.56 7.79
C ALA A 174 31.23 -7.58 8.46
N ALA A 175 30.70 -8.77 8.74
CA ALA A 175 29.43 -8.96 9.45
C ALA A 175 29.52 -8.60 10.95
N ASP A 176 30.73 -8.57 11.50
CA ASP A 176 31.01 -8.34 12.90
C ASP A 176 31.56 -6.94 13.17
N LEU A 177 32.39 -6.45 12.26
CA LEU A 177 33.18 -5.24 12.43
C LEU A 177 32.58 -4.08 11.63
N SER A 178 32.75 -2.88 12.17
CA SER A 178 32.59 -1.64 11.41
C SER A 178 33.89 -1.32 10.67
N ALA A 179 33.89 -1.46 9.35
CA ALA A 179 35.04 -1.06 8.51
C ALA A 179 35.45 0.40 8.74
N ASP A 180 34.47 1.29 8.91
CA ASP A 180 34.68 2.72 9.20
C ASP A 180 35.40 2.97 10.53
N ALA A 181 35.09 2.18 11.56
CA ALA A 181 35.75 2.29 12.85
C ALA A 181 37.20 1.78 12.76
N VAL A 182 37.43 0.65 12.08
CA VAL A 182 38.79 0.13 11.84
C VAL A 182 39.63 1.15 11.05
N LEU A 183 39.09 1.73 9.98
CA LEU A 183 39.78 2.76 9.18
C LEU A 183 40.10 4.02 9.99
N THR A 184 39.19 4.48 10.86
CA THR A 184 39.45 5.61 11.78
C THR A 184 40.63 5.29 12.70
N GLU A 185 40.61 4.09 13.26
CA GLU A 185 41.64 3.66 14.20
C GLU A 185 43.00 3.45 13.54
N LEU A 186 43.03 2.94 12.31
CA LEU A 186 44.22 2.87 11.47
C LEU A 186 44.78 4.27 11.19
N ALA A 187 43.92 5.23 10.83
CA ALA A 187 44.34 6.61 10.60
C ALA A 187 45.01 7.22 11.84
N ASP A 188 44.36 7.14 12.99
CA ASP A 188 44.87 7.68 14.26
C ASP A 188 46.18 6.99 14.72
N ALA A 189 46.36 5.70 14.40
CA ALA A 189 47.58 4.96 14.73
C ALA A 189 48.74 5.35 13.81
N CYS A 190 48.49 5.49 12.51
CA CYS A 190 49.47 5.96 11.54
C CYS A 190 49.94 7.39 11.85
N GLU A 191 49.03 8.29 12.25
CA GLU A 191 49.38 9.65 12.66
C GLU A 191 50.25 9.68 13.92
N ARG A 192 49.99 8.80 14.90
CA ARG A 192 50.84 8.68 16.09
C ARG A 192 52.23 8.17 15.76
N ALA A 193 52.33 7.14 14.92
CA ALA A 193 53.61 6.62 14.45
C ALA A 193 54.44 7.71 13.76
N ARG A 194 53.78 8.56 12.96
CA ARG A 194 54.40 9.72 12.30
C ARG A 194 54.97 10.76 13.27
N ASP A 195 54.24 10.99 14.34
CA ASP A 195 54.57 12.00 15.35
C ASP A 195 55.56 11.44 16.40
N GLY A 196 56.09 10.23 16.18
CA GLY A 196 57.03 9.55 17.07
C GLY A 196 56.40 9.08 18.39
N ALA A 197 55.07 9.15 18.50
CA ALA A 197 54.32 8.61 19.62
C ALA A 197 54.11 7.10 19.44
N ASP A 198 53.93 6.39 20.55
CA ASP A 198 53.61 4.97 20.50
C ASP A 198 52.24 4.77 19.80
N PRO A 199 52.18 4.08 18.64
CA PRO A 199 50.94 3.83 17.93
C PRO A 199 49.97 2.94 18.74
N ALA A 200 50.44 2.23 19.77
CA ALA A 200 49.66 1.39 20.66
C ALA A 200 49.18 2.09 21.95
N ALA A 201 49.53 3.36 22.20
CA ALA A 201 49.41 4.04 23.49
C ALA A 201 47.98 4.21 24.08
N HIS A 202 46.92 3.77 23.41
CA HIS A 202 45.54 4.01 23.86
C HIS A 202 44.60 2.82 23.64
N ARG A 203 44.87 1.59 24.14
CA ARG A 203 43.84 0.51 24.12
C ARG A 203 43.97 -0.53 25.25
N PRO A 204 42.93 -0.75 26.07
CA PRO A 204 42.69 -2.06 26.65
C PRO A 204 42.16 -3.00 25.55
N ALA A 205 42.81 -4.16 25.39
CA ALA A 205 42.38 -5.22 24.48
C ALA A 205 41.14 -5.90 25.06
N VAL A 206 39.99 -5.77 24.42
CA VAL A 206 38.75 -6.37 24.93
C VAL A 206 38.51 -7.66 24.13
N ARG A 207 38.49 -8.80 24.83
CA ARG A 207 38.42 -10.13 24.19
C ARG A 207 37.07 -10.39 23.53
N HIS A 208 36.98 -11.01 22.35
CA HIS A 208 35.67 -11.35 21.77
C HIS A 208 35.03 -12.59 22.43
N ALA A 209 35.81 -13.39 23.16
CA ALA A 209 35.35 -14.62 23.82
C ALA A 209 34.13 -14.44 24.76
N PRO A 210 34.00 -13.39 25.59
CA PRO A 210 32.81 -13.14 26.39
C PRO A 210 31.54 -12.89 25.57
N CYS A 211 31.64 -12.31 24.36
CA CYS A 211 30.50 -12.18 23.45
C CYS A 211 30.01 -13.55 22.97
N ALA A 212 30.93 -14.36 22.46
CA ALA A 212 30.64 -15.74 22.04
C ALA A 212 30.15 -16.60 23.22
N ALA A 213 30.67 -16.35 24.43
CA ALA A 213 30.24 -17.01 25.65
C ALA A 213 28.83 -16.58 26.05
N ALA A 214 28.49 -15.29 26.00
CA ALA A 214 27.15 -14.79 26.33
C ALA A 214 26.10 -15.33 25.34
N GLU A 215 26.42 -15.37 24.05
CA GLU A 215 25.56 -15.96 23.03
C GLU A 215 25.34 -17.46 23.26
N ARG A 216 26.42 -18.20 23.58
CA ARG A 216 26.35 -19.66 23.77
C ARG A 216 25.80 -20.07 25.13
N ALA A 217 26.09 -19.31 26.18
CA ALA A 217 25.42 -19.35 27.47
C ALA A 217 23.95 -18.95 27.33
N GLY A 218 23.57 -18.36 26.20
CA GLY A 218 22.23 -18.29 25.61
C GLY A 218 21.55 -19.65 25.37
N ARG A 219 21.48 -20.47 26.41
CA ARG A 219 20.16 -20.74 27.02
C ARG A 219 19.48 -19.40 27.24
N LEU A 220 18.92 -18.84 26.18
CA LEU A 220 18.25 -17.55 26.20
C LEU A 220 17.33 -17.53 27.40
N ASP A 221 17.35 -16.45 28.17
CA ASP A 221 16.22 -16.13 29.02
C ASP A 221 14.94 -16.37 28.19
N ARG A 222 14.05 -17.20 28.72
CA ARG A 222 12.73 -17.47 28.15
C ARG A 222 12.06 -16.15 27.73
N ALA A 223 12.30 -15.06 28.46
CA ALA A 223 11.81 -13.73 28.17
C ALA A 223 12.42 -13.07 26.93
N GLY A 224 13.70 -13.29 26.59
CA GLY A 224 14.32 -12.75 25.37
C GLY A 224 13.77 -13.36 24.08
N ARG A 225 13.69 -14.70 24.00
CA ARG A 225 12.99 -15.38 22.89
C ARG A 225 11.53 -14.99 22.83
N ALA A 226 10.84 -14.99 23.98
CA ALA A 226 9.44 -14.60 24.02
C ALA A 226 9.24 -13.13 23.65
N HIS A 227 10.20 -12.24 23.92
CA HIS A 227 10.15 -10.85 23.49
C HIS A 227 10.20 -10.76 21.96
N TRP A 228 11.24 -11.31 21.32
CA TRP A 228 11.37 -11.25 19.86
C TRP A 228 10.22 -11.98 19.15
N ARG A 229 9.74 -13.10 19.70
CA ARG A 229 8.56 -13.78 19.18
C ARG A 229 7.30 -12.91 19.27
N ARG A 230 7.03 -12.30 20.44
CA ARG A 230 5.91 -11.34 20.58
C ARG A 230 6.05 -10.12 19.67
N THR A 231 7.28 -9.68 19.40
CA THR A 231 7.55 -8.59 18.46
C THR A 231 7.23 -9.03 17.04
N ALA A 232 7.63 -10.23 16.63
CA ALA A 232 7.31 -10.79 15.33
C ALA A 232 5.81 -11.09 15.15
N GLU A 233 5.12 -11.53 16.21
CA GLU A 233 3.67 -11.80 16.22
C GLU A 233 2.84 -10.51 16.09
N ARG A 234 3.32 -9.37 16.63
CA ARG A 234 2.57 -8.11 16.66
C ARG A 234 2.89 -7.15 15.49
N THR A 235 3.97 -7.40 14.74
CA THR A 235 4.45 -6.49 13.69
C THR A 235 4.62 -7.22 12.37
N ALA A 236 4.31 -6.56 11.26
CA ALA A 236 4.67 -7.07 9.94
C ALA A 236 6.14 -6.72 9.60
N PRO A 237 6.89 -7.59 8.91
CA PRO A 237 8.18 -7.20 8.34
C PRO A 237 8.00 -6.01 7.38
N PHE A 238 8.84 -4.98 7.46
CA PHE A 238 8.75 -3.89 6.49
C PHE A 238 9.24 -4.36 5.11
N VAL A 239 8.40 -4.09 4.11
CA VAL A 239 8.58 -4.48 2.72
C VAL A 239 8.35 -3.23 1.88
N LEU A 240 9.36 -2.82 1.09
CA LEU A 240 9.19 -1.72 0.15
C LEU A 240 8.04 -2.03 -0.82
N PRO A 241 7.14 -1.07 -1.13
CA PRO A 241 6.07 -1.27 -2.09
C PRO A 241 6.59 -1.79 -3.44
N ARG A 242 5.79 -2.61 -4.14
CA ARG A 242 6.18 -3.18 -5.44
C ARG A 242 6.51 -2.09 -6.47
N ALA A 243 5.70 -1.03 -6.52
CA ALA A 243 5.96 0.15 -7.35
C ALA A 243 7.12 1.02 -6.88
N TRP A 244 7.94 0.53 -5.94
CA TRP A 244 9.21 1.12 -5.56
C TRP A 244 10.40 0.21 -5.92
N ARG A 245 10.15 -0.95 -6.55
CA ARG A 245 11.13 -1.94 -7.07
C ARG A 245 11.10 -2.04 -8.60
N GLU A 246 12.19 -2.48 -9.21
CA GLU A 246 12.30 -2.57 -10.68
C GLU A 246 11.29 -3.56 -11.30
N ASP A 247 10.81 -4.54 -10.53
CA ASP A 247 9.89 -5.63 -10.94
C ASP A 247 8.40 -5.23 -11.01
N ASP A 248 8.10 -4.06 -11.56
CA ASP A 248 6.74 -3.49 -11.59
C ASP A 248 5.77 -4.23 -12.56
N GLY A 249 6.20 -5.32 -13.21
CA GLY A 249 5.44 -6.01 -14.26
C GLY A 249 5.28 -7.54 -14.18
N ALA A 250 5.98 -8.27 -13.29
CA ALA A 250 5.88 -9.73 -13.21
C ALA A 250 4.86 -10.23 -12.16
N PRO A 251 3.95 -11.19 -12.47
CA PRO A 251 3.06 -11.78 -11.48
C PRO A 251 3.85 -12.45 -10.34
N GLU A 252 3.25 -12.57 -9.14
CA GLU A 252 3.85 -13.15 -7.93
C GLU A 252 4.60 -14.45 -8.25
N ARG A 253 5.91 -14.35 -8.45
CA ARG A 253 6.84 -15.46 -8.27
C ARG A 253 7.54 -15.20 -6.96
N GLU A 254 7.48 -16.19 -6.07
CA GLU A 254 8.40 -16.25 -4.94
C GLU A 254 9.83 -15.98 -5.44
N PRO A 255 10.67 -15.28 -4.66
CA PRO A 255 12.04 -14.99 -5.05
C PRO A 255 12.86 -16.29 -5.04
N ALA A 256 12.74 -17.08 -6.11
CA ALA A 256 13.39 -18.36 -6.29
C ALA A 256 14.17 -18.45 -7.62
N GLY A 257 14.29 -17.34 -8.36
CA GLY A 257 15.12 -17.27 -9.55
C GLY A 257 16.46 -16.63 -9.24
N GLU A 258 17.55 -17.40 -9.36
CA GLU A 258 18.91 -16.86 -9.37
C GLU A 258 19.02 -15.71 -10.39
N PRO A 259 19.64 -14.57 -10.04
CA PRO A 259 19.90 -13.51 -11.00
C PRO A 259 20.78 -14.02 -12.15
N ALA A 260 20.57 -13.51 -13.35
CA ALA A 260 21.37 -13.86 -14.52
C ALA A 260 22.87 -13.66 -14.22
N PRO A 261 23.74 -14.63 -14.57
CA PRO A 261 25.16 -14.57 -14.23
C PRO A 261 25.85 -13.45 -15.03
N GLY A 262 26.31 -12.39 -14.33
CA GLY A 262 27.25 -11.41 -14.88
C GLY A 262 26.87 -9.93 -14.78
N GLY A 263 25.65 -9.57 -14.38
CA GLY A 263 25.27 -8.17 -14.15
C GLY A 263 25.44 -7.77 -12.67
N VAL A 264 26.43 -6.94 -12.35
CA VAL A 264 26.53 -6.34 -11.00
C VAL A 264 25.46 -5.25 -10.88
N PRO A 265 24.50 -5.33 -9.95
CA PRO A 265 23.54 -4.25 -9.76
C PRO A 265 24.29 -3.00 -9.30
N ALA A 266 24.20 -1.92 -10.08
CA ALA A 266 24.73 -0.62 -9.69
C ALA A 266 24.06 -0.19 -8.38
N VAL A 267 24.84 0.33 -7.44
CA VAL A 267 24.30 0.90 -6.20
C VAL A 267 24.47 2.39 -6.23
N THR A 268 23.40 3.06 -5.91
CA THR A 268 23.35 4.50 -5.72
C THR A 268 23.41 4.82 -4.23
N GLU A 269 24.36 5.70 -3.89
CA GLU A 269 24.38 6.39 -2.60
C GLU A 269 23.83 7.81 -2.79
N ARG A 270 23.01 8.26 -1.84
CA ARG A 270 22.49 9.63 -1.77
C ARG A 270 22.60 10.15 -0.35
N ALA A 271 22.99 11.40 -0.19
CA ALA A 271 23.10 12.05 1.12
C ALA A 271 21.93 13.01 1.36
N VAL A 272 21.40 13.00 2.58
CA VAL A 272 20.39 13.93 3.08
C VAL A 272 21.06 14.81 4.13
N PRO A 273 21.47 16.05 3.81
CA PRO A 273 22.09 16.94 4.79
C PRO A 273 21.08 17.37 5.86
N PHE A 274 21.54 17.43 7.11
CA PHE A 274 20.81 17.97 8.25
C PHE A 274 21.68 18.86 9.15
N HIS A 275 22.92 19.18 8.74
CA HIS A 275 23.81 20.06 9.49
C HIS A 275 23.19 21.44 9.75
N ASP A 276 22.43 21.95 8.78
CA ASP A 276 21.67 23.20 8.85
C ASP A 276 20.47 23.12 9.80
N LEU A 277 19.96 21.92 10.06
CA LEU A 277 18.84 21.64 10.95
C LEU A 277 19.28 21.27 12.38
N ARG A 278 20.59 21.20 12.63
CA ARG A 278 21.17 20.61 13.84
C ARG A 278 20.65 21.25 15.12
N ALA A 279 20.57 22.58 15.18
CA ALA A 279 20.11 23.30 16.36
C ALA A 279 18.66 22.92 16.75
N GLY A 280 17.76 22.80 15.77
CA GLY A 280 16.37 22.41 16.01
C GLY A 280 16.24 20.93 16.42
N LEU A 281 17.00 20.04 15.77
CA LEU A 281 17.02 18.63 16.12
C LEU A 281 17.60 18.38 17.52
N ASP A 282 18.66 19.11 17.91
CA ASP A 282 19.22 19.06 19.26
C ASP A 282 18.23 19.60 20.30
N ALA A 283 17.45 20.65 19.97
CA ALA A 283 16.40 21.15 20.84
C ALA A 283 15.27 20.13 21.05
N LEU A 284 14.86 19.40 20.00
CA LEU A 284 13.92 18.29 20.12
C LEU A 284 14.50 17.14 20.96
N ALA A 285 15.75 16.78 20.72
CA ALA A 285 16.44 15.75 21.49
C ALA A 285 16.47 16.10 23.00
N ALA A 286 16.82 17.35 23.33
CA ALA A 286 16.80 17.87 24.69
C ALA A 286 15.38 17.88 25.29
N ALA A 287 14.38 18.35 24.54
CA ALA A 287 12.99 18.41 25.01
C ALA A 287 12.34 17.04 25.24
N ALA A 288 12.84 16.00 24.57
CA ALA A 288 12.43 14.61 24.75
C ALA A 288 13.36 13.83 25.70
N GLU A 289 14.44 14.45 26.20
CA GLU A 289 15.48 13.82 27.04
C GLU A 289 16.11 12.57 26.41
N VAL A 290 16.39 12.63 25.11
CA VAL A 290 17.00 11.52 24.35
C VAL A 290 18.26 11.95 23.58
N PRO A 291 19.11 11.00 23.16
CA PRO A 291 20.17 11.28 22.19
C PRO A 291 19.62 11.65 20.80
N LEU A 292 20.37 12.44 20.04
CA LEU A 292 20.05 12.78 18.63
C LEU A 292 19.83 11.52 17.77
N GLY A 293 20.56 10.44 18.01
CA GLY A 293 20.38 9.17 17.29
C GLY A 293 18.95 8.62 17.38
N THR A 294 18.28 8.77 18.52
CA THR A 294 16.87 8.36 18.71
C THR A 294 15.93 9.24 17.88
N VAL A 295 16.23 10.54 17.73
CA VAL A 295 15.46 11.46 16.87
C VAL A 295 15.60 11.05 15.40
N LEU A 296 16.81 10.75 14.95
CA LEU A 296 17.07 10.31 13.58
C LEU A 296 16.45 8.93 13.27
N LEU A 297 16.45 8.02 14.24
CA LEU A 297 15.72 6.75 14.13
C LEU A 297 14.20 6.98 14.04
N ALA A 298 13.65 7.93 14.82
CA ALA A 298 12.24 8.30 14.70
C ALA A 298 11.91 8.87 13.31
N ALA A 299 12.82 9.66 12.72
CA ALA A 299 12.66 10.16 11.36
C ALA A 299 12.64 9.02 10.33
N HIS A 300 13.56 8.05 10.47
CA HIS A 300 13.59 6.84 9.65
C HIS A 300 12.27 6.06 9.72
N LEU A 301 11.79 5.77 10.92
CA LEU A 301 10.53 5.05 11.11
C LEU A 301 9.31 5.84 10.59
N LYS A 302 9.33 7.18 10.68
CA LYS A 302 8.28 8.03 10.12
C LYS A 302 8.23 7.93 8.59
N VAL A 303 9.37 7.94 7.92
CA VAL A 303 9.45 7.77 6.45
C VAL A 303 8.95 6.39 6.06
N LEU A 304 9.44 5.32 6.71
CA LEU A 304 8.97 3.96 6.42
C LEU A 304 7.47 3.78 6.65
N GLY A 305 6.93 4.35 7.74
CA GLY A 305 5.50 4.31 8.03
C GLY A 305 4.63 5.02 7.00
N THR A 306 5.21 5.90 6.17
CA THR A 306 4.50 6.56 5.06
C THR A 306 4.46 5.68 3.79
N LEU A 307 5.32 4.66 3.72
CA LEU A 307 5.48 3.75 2.59
C LEU A 307 4.77 2.41 2.80
N THR A 308 4.04 2.23 3.89
CA THR A 308 3.32 0.99 4.18
C THR A 308 1.92 1.27 4.71
N ALA A 309 0.99 0.39 4.36
CA ALA A 309 -0.37 0.41 4.91
C ALA A 309 -0.42 -0.19 6.34
N GLU A 310 0.66 -0.83 6.79
CA GLU A 310 0.72 -1.47 8.10
C GLU A 310 0.77 -0.43 9.23
N ARG A 311 -0.18 -0.54 10.17
CA ARG A 311 -0.19 0.31 11.38
C ARG A 311 1.01 0.05 12.29
N SER A 312 1.56 -1.16 12.23
CA SER A 312 2.73 -1.57 13.01
C SER A 312 3.58 -2.51 12.17
N PHE A 313 4.81 -2.09 11.91
CA PHE A 313 5.79 -2.84 11.15
C PHE A 313 7.09 -2.96 11.95
N ARG A 314 8.05 -3.72 11.43
CA ARG A 314 9.41 -3.76 11.95
C ARG A 314 10.44 -3.47 10.87
N SER A 315 11.48 -2.74 11.25
CA SER A 315 12.67 -2.49 10.44
C SER A 315 13.89 -3.03 11.17
N ASP A 316 14.95 -3.45 10.47
CA ASP A 316 16.16 -3.87 11.15
C ASP A 316 16.98 -2.64 11.58
N VAL A 317 17.42 -2.59 12.83
CA VAL A 317 18.26 -1.53 13.37
C VAL A 317 19.58 -2.13 13.84
N VAL A 318 20.68 -1.61 13.31
CA VAL A 318 22.04 -1.98 13.72
C VAL A 318 22.35 -1.32 15.04
N ALA A 319 22.45 -2.14 16.08
CA ALA A 319 22.95 -1.77 17.39
C ALA A 319 24.43 -2.16 17.52
N ARG A 320 25.18 -1.40 18.31
CA ARG A 320 26.52 -1.82 18.74
C ARG A 320 26.39 -2.82 19.89
N ALA A 321 27.16 -3.89 19.84
CA ALA A 321 27.22 -4.84 20.93
C ALA A 321 28.15 -4.30 22.01
N ASP A 322 27.66 -3.37 22.83
CA ASP A 322 28.38 -2.90 24.00
C ASP A 322 28.37 -4.01 25.04
N TRP A 323 29.44 -4.80 25.11
CA TRP A 323 29.58 -5.94 26.03
C TRP A 323 30.42 -5.63 27.26
N ALA A 324 30.89 -4.39 27.41
CA ALA A 324 31.67 -3.97 28.55
C ALA A 324 30.85 -4.07 29.86
N PRO A 325 31.45 -4.59 30.96
CA PRO A 325 30.86 -4.50 32.30
C PRO A 325 30.50 -3.04 32.62
N ASP A 326 29.46 -2.83 33.44
CA ASP A 326 29.01 -1.49 33.84
C ASP A 326 30.18 -0.68 34.43
N GLY A 327 30.78 0.19 33.63
CA GLY A 327 31.95 1.00 33.99
C GLY A 327 32.96 1.23 32.86
N GLU A 328 33.04 0.32 31.88
CA GLU A 328 34.02 0.37 30.77
C GLU A 328 33.40 0.73 29.41
N ARG A 329 32.40 1.62 29.42
CA ARG A 329 31.56 1.95 28.24
C ARG A 329 32.32 2.62 27.08
N ASP A 330 33.59 2.95 27.27
CA ASP A 330 34.39 3.74 26.31
C ASP A 330 35.52 2.97 25.61
N THR A 331 35.56 1.64 25.76
CA THR A 331 36.65 0.81 25.19
C THR A 331 36.50 0.58 23.68
N CYS A 332 37.62 0.50 22.96
CA CYS A 332 37.68 0.52 21.50
C CYS A 332 37.02 -0.69 20.80
N ASP A 333 37.10 -1.90 21.36
CA ASP A 333 36.52 -3.11 20.73
C ASP A 333 34.99 -3.14 20.72
N ALA A 334 34.33 -2.65 21.77
CA ALA A 334 32.86 -2.53 21.79
C ALA A 334 32.33 -1.64 20.66
N ARG A 335 33.17 -0.73 20.14
CA ARG A 335 32.85 0.18 19.03
C ARG A 335 32.81 -0.54 17.68
N LEU A 336 33.49 -1.68 17.56
CA LEU A 336 33.63 -2.43 16.32
C LEU A 336 32.46 -3.39 16.11
N HIS A 337 31.94 -3.99 17.19
CA HIS A 337 30.93 -5.05 17.10
C HIS A 337 29.52 -4.57 16.77
N ARG A 338 28.92 -5.16 15.72
CA ARG A 338 27.57 -4.81 15.23
C ARG A 338 26.58 -5.96 15.33
N VAL A 339 25.34 -5.67 15.71
CA VAL A 339 24.21 -6.62 15.72
C VAL A 339 22.97 -5.94 15.16
N ALA A 340 22.39 -6.49 14.11
CA ALA A 340 21.10 -6.03 13.59
C ALA A 340 19.94 -6.69 14.37
N LEU A 341 19.05 -5.85 14.90
CA LEU A 341 17.92 -6.25 15.73
C LEU A 341 16.61 -5.86 15.05
N PRO A 342 15.56 -6.70 15.10
CA PRO A 342 14.26 -6.32 14.59
C PRO A 342 13.64 -5.24 15.49
N PHE A 343 13.48 -4.03 14.97
CA PHE A 343 12.95 -2.90 15.69
C PHE A 343 11.47 -2.67 15.34
N ALA A 344 10.59 -2.74 16.34
CA ALA A 344 9.17 -2.47 16.14
C ALA A 344 8.92 -0.96 15.98
N SER A 345 8.17 -0.58 14.95
CA SER A 345 7.68 0.78 14.80
C SER A 345 6.72 1.10 15.97
N PRO A 346 6.94 2.17 16.74
CA PRO A 346 6.02 2.53 17.81
C PRO A 346 4.68 3.01 17.25
N ALA A 347 3.65 2.99 18.10
CA ALA A 347 2.37 3.61 17.76
C ALA A 347 2.54 5.12 17.50
N ALA A 348 1.87 5.64 16.48
CA ALA A 348 1.95 7.05 16.11
C ALA A 348 1.51 8.01 17.23
N ALA A 349 2.20 9.14 17.36
CA ALA A 349 1.94 10.17 18.35
C ALA A 349 1.58 11.51 17.66
N PRO A 350 0.79 12.39 18.31
CA PRO A 350 0.41 13.67 17.72
C PRO A 350 1.60 14.63 17.57
N THR A 351 2.61 14.54 18.44
CA THR A 351 3.77 15.42 18.44
C THR A 351 5.07 14.69 18.16
N TRP A 352 6.08 15.40 17.62
CA TRP A 352 7.42 14.85 17.42
C TRP A 352 8.05 14.36 18.71
N ARG A 353 7.95 15.15 19.79
CA ARG A 353 8.38 14.78 21.14
C ARG A 353 7.74 13.47 21.59
N GLY A 354 6.44 13.32 21.38
CA GLY A 354 5.69 12.12 21.73
C GLY A 354 6.13 10.89 20.92
N LEU A 355 6.43 11.07 19.63
CA LEU A 355 6.93 9.98 18.78
C LEU A 355 8.31 9.53 19.23
N VAL A 356 9.24 10.48 19.41
CA VAL A 356 10.62 10.24 19.84
C VAL A 356 10.67 9.54 21.20
N ALA A 357 9.84 9.96 22.16
CA ALA A 357 9.76 9.29 23.47
C ALA A 357 9.31 7.82 23.36
N ARG A 358 8.40 7.50 22.43
CA ARG A 358 7.96 6.11 22.19
C ARG A 358 9.03 5.28 21.49
N VAL A 359 9.75 5.86 20.52
CA VAL A 359 10.93 5.20 19.92
C VAL A 359 11.95 4.87 21.00
N ARG A 360 12.23 5.80 21.92
CA ARG A 360 13.14 5.57 23.04
C ARG A 360 12.71 4.44 23.96
N ALA A 361 11.40 4.32 24.22
CA ALA A 361 10.85 3.24 25.01
C ALA A 361 11.08 1.87 24.34
N GLU A 362 10.84 1.78 23.02
CA GLU A 362 11.10 0.56 22.24
C GLU A 362 12.59 0.23 22.16
N GLU A 363 13.47 1.22 21.95
CA GLU A 363 14.92 1.04 22.05
C GLU A 363 15.30 0.41 23.38
N THR A 364 14.83 0.98 24.49
CA THR A 364 15.17 0.51 25.84
C THR A 364 14.75 -0.95 26.08
N LEU A 365 13.62 -1.38 25.51
CA LEU A 365 13.16 -2.77 25.57
C LEU A 365 14.03 -3.69 24.71
N GLY A 366 14.30 -3.32 23.46
CA GLY A 366 15.13 -4.09 22.55
C GLY A 366 16.57 -4.25 23.05
N TRP A 367 17.13 -3.19 23.64
CA TRP A 367 18.47 -3.19 24.24
C TRP A 367 18.63 -4.29 25.30
N ARG A 368 17.59 -4.59 26.10
CA ARG A 368 17.65 -5.66 27.13
C ARG A 368 17.77 -7.06 26.52
N HIS A 369 17.39 -7.23 25.26
CA HIS A 369 17.29 -8.54 24.60
C HIS A 369 18.20 -8.68 23.37
N ARG A 370 19.11 -7.73 23.15
CA ARG A 370 20.04 -7.67 22.00
C ARG A 370 20.96 -8.88 21.82
N TYR A 371 21.19 -9.64 22.89
CA TYR A 371 22.07 -10.80 22.91
C TYR A 371 21.36 -12.13 22.57
N ALA A 372 20.06 -12.08 22.27
CA ALA A 372 19.29 -13.22 21.81
C ALA A 372 19.37 -13.31 20.27
N PRO A 373 19.93 -14.39 19.67
CA PRO A 373 20.16 -14.42 18.23
C PRO A 373 18.88 -14.35 17.39
N ARG A 374 18.98 -13.65 16.24
CA ARG A 374 17.95 -13.49 15.20
C ARG A 374 17.21 -14.78 14.83
N GLY A 375 17.92 -15.91 14.78
CA GLY A 375 17.37 -17.21 14.32
C GLY A 375 16.59 -18.02 15.36
N THR A 376 16.39 -17.53 16.59
CA THR A 376 15.77 -18.33 17.68
C THR A 376 14.28 -18.09 17.89
N ALA A 377 13.66 -17.27 17.03
CA ALA A 377 12.21 -17.03 17.05
C ALA A 377 11.40 -18.12 16.32
N GLN A 378 12.03 -18.92 15.46
CA GLN A 378 11.38 -20.00 14.71
C GLN A 378 12.26 -21.26 14.74
N ASP A 379 12.07 -22.10 15.77
CA ASP A 379 12.55 -23.49 15.71
C ASP A 379 11.64 -24.26 14.74
N GLY A 380 11.97 -24.22 13.45
CA GLY A 380 11.29 -24.97 12.39
C GLY A 380 11.62 -24.45 10.99
N GLY A 381 12.63 -25.01 10.34
CA GLY A 381 12.94 -24.79 8.92
C GLY A 381 14.30 -24.16 8.65
N ALA A 382 15.02 -24.70 7.67
CA ALA A 382 16.30 -24.17 7.21
C ALA A 382 16.09 -22.86 6.44
N GLY A 383 16.69 -21.78 6.93
CA GLY A 383 16.68 -20.45 6.32
C GLY A 383 16.58 -19.37 7.39
N ALA A 384 17.65 -18.61 7.62
CA ALA A 384 17.59 -17.43 8.48
C ALA A 384 16.82 -16.31 7.75
N GLU A 385 15.50 -16.42 7.68
CA GLU A 385 14.66 -15.44 6.98
C GLU A 385 14.79 -14.05 7.61
N ARG A 386 14.97 -13.03 6.75
CA ARG A 386 15.15 -11.62 7.15
C ARG A 386 13.86 -11.09 7.81
N PHE A 387 14.01 -10.21 8.81
CA PHE A 387 12.86 -9.58 9.47
C PHE A 387 12.32 -8.35 8.73
N ALA A 388 13.11 -7.72 7.84
CA ALA A 388 12.71 -6.59 7.01
C ALA A 388 13.61 -6.45 5.76
N ALA A 389 13.15 -5.73 4.73
CA ALA A 389 13.94 -5.41 3.53
C ALA A 389 14.84 -4.16 3.69
N VAL A 390 14.79 -3.51 4.86
CA VAL A 390 15.45 -2.23 5.16
C VAL A 390 16.23 -2.33 6.46
N VAL A 391 17.39 -1.65 6.50
CA VAL A 391 18.23 -1.56 7.69
C VAL A 391 18.67 -0.12 8.00
N TYR A 392 18.66 0.26 9.28
CA TYR A 392 19.13 1.55 9.78
C TYR A 392 20.36 1.40 10.68
N GLU A 393 21.36 2.24 10.50
CA GLU A 393 22.59 2.27 11.31
C GLU A 393 22.89 3.68 11.80
N ALA A 394 23.06 3.82 13.12
CA ALA A 394 23.52 5.07 13.73
C ALA A 394 25.06 5.14 13.69
N GLY A 395 25.60 6.15 13.00
CA GLY A 395 27.03 6.41 12.91
C GLY A 395 27.63 7.03 14.18
N ARG A 396 28.89 7.48 14.10
CA ARG A 396 29.58 8.15 15.22
C ARG A 396 29.48 9.67 15.07
N TRP A 397 29.28 10.33 16.20
CA TRP A 397 29.55 11.75 16.39
C TRP A 397 30.86 11.86 17.16
N ARG A 398 31.90 12.48 16.60
CA ARG A 398 33.10 12.82 17.37
C ARG A 398 32.70 13.83 18.44
N THR A 399 32.73 13.46 19.72
CA THR A 399 33.00 14.41 20.78
C THR A 399 34.51 14.61 20.80
N ALA A 400 34.98 15.82 20.50
CA ALA A 400 36.39 16.16 20.67
C ALA A 400 36.82 15.81 22.10
N PRO A 401 38.04 15.27 22.32
CA PRO A 401 38.53 15.05 23.67
C PRO A 401 38.56 16.40 24.41
N ALA A 402 38.07 16.41 25.64
CA ALA A 402 38.21 17.56 26.52
C ALA A 402 39.70 17.73 26.86
N GLY A 403 40.41 18.53 26.08
CA GLY A 403 41.79 18.93 26.33
C GLY A 403 42.71 18.75 25.13
N GLY A 404 43.18 19.87 24.57
CA GLY A 404 44.23 19.92 23.56
C GLY A 404 43.77 20.60 22.27
N GLY A 405 44.12 21.88 22.11
CA GLY A 405 43.71 22.71 20.99
C GLY A 405 44.25 22.21 19.64
N ALA A 406 43.33 22.01 18.70
CA ALA A 406 43.55 22.24 17.27
C ALA A 406 42.19 22.63 16.69
N ASP A 407 42.09 23.88 16.27
CA ASP A 407 40.94 24.46 15.60
C ASP A 407 40.78 23.80 14.22
N THR A 408 39.84 22.87 14.08
CA THR A 408 39.43 22.34 12.77
C THR A 408 38.12 23.00 12.35
N SER A 409 38.22 24.27 11.95
CA SER A 409 37.15 24.97 11.25
C SER A 409 36.96 24.34 9.86
N THR A 410 35.83 23.68 9.63
CA THR A 410 35.39 23.19 8.32
C THR A 410 34.97 24.36 7.44
N GLY A 411 35.84 24.76 6.51
CA GLY A 411 35.49 25.61 5.36
C GLY A 411 34.78 24.82 4.25
N PRO A 412 34.20 25.49 3.23
CA PRO A 412 33.34 24.88 2.22
C PRO A 412 34.03 23.86 1.29
N ASP A 413 35.37 23.88 1.22
CA ASP A 413 36.20 22.99 0.41
C ASP A 413 37.01 21.99 1.29
N GLY A 414 36.42 21.55 2.41
CA GLY A 414 37.09 20.94 3.56
C GLY A 414 38.04 19.75 3.31
N GLY A 415 39.34 19.97 3.56
CA GLY A 415 40.40 18.96 3.69
C GLY A 415 40.32 18.15 4.99
N GLY A 416 39.14 17.63 5.33
CA GLY A 416 38.94 16.64 6.39
C GLY A 416 38.95 15.21 5.84
N PRO A 417 39.04 14.19 6.71
CA PRO A 417 38.89 12.80 6.28
C PRO A 417 37.53 12.59 5.60
N ALA A 418 37.54 12.09 4.35
CA ALA A 418 36.34 11.87 3.55
C ALA A 418 36.30 10.43 3.02
N ASP A 419 35.13 9.79 3.11
CA ASP A 419 34.94 8.46 2.51
C ASP A 419 35.03 8.58 0.98
N VAL A 420 35.74 7.65 0.32
CA VAL A 420 35.93 7.69 -1.14
C VAL A 420 34.90 6.77 -1.80
N PRO A 421 34.04 7.27 -2.69
CA PRO A 421 33.14 6.42 -3.44
C PRO A 421 33.95 5.48 -4.34
N LEU A 422 33.83 4.18 -4.13
CA LEU A 422 34.41 3.16 -5.01
C LEU A 422 33.33 2.64 -5.99
N PRO A 423 33.61 2.59 -7.30
CA PRO A 423 32.71 1.94 -8.26
C PRO A 423 32.63 0.42 -7.99
N GLY A 424 31.46 -0.19 -8.18
CA GLY A 424 31.27 -1.64 -8.08
C GLY A 424 31.14 -2.20 -6.64
N ARG A 425 30.45 -3.35 -6.51
CA ARG A 425 30.32 -4.36 -5.41
C ARG A 425 30.31 -3.98 -3.91
N ASP A 426 30.65 -2.76 -3.47
CA ASP A 426 30.58 -2.33 -2.05
C ASP A 426 29.15 -2.13 -1.53
N ALA A 427 28.18 -2.56 -2.33
CA ALA A 427 26.78 -2.47 -1.97
C ALA A 427 25.97 -3.70 -2.40
N ALA A 428 26.56 -4.87 -2.17
CA ALA A 428 25.83 -5.74 -1.26
C ALA A 428 25.66 -4.93 0.03
N VAL A 429 24.45 -4.42 0.27
CA VAL A 429 24.07 -3.66 1.46
C VAL A 429 24.35 -4.51 2.69
N HIS A 430 25.59 -4.47 3.16
CA HIS A 430 26.20 -5.58 3.90
C HIS A 430 26.09 -6.92 3.14
N GLY A 431 26.82 -7.96 3.54
CA GLY A 431 26.65 -9.32 2.97
C GLY A 431 25.27 -9.95 3.23
N ASP A 432 24.27 -9.13 3.59
CA ASP A 432 22.98 -9.50 4.17
C ASP A 432 21.81 -9.21 3.21
N GLY A 433 22.03 -8.58 2.05
CA GLY A 433 21.07 -8.46 0.94
C GLY A 433 19.84 -7.57 1.15
N TYR A 434 19.94 -6.48 1.93
CA TYR A 434 18.87 -5.49 2.07
C TYR A 434 18.70 -4.61 0.82
N GLY A 435 17.49 -4.14 0.55
CA GLY A 435 17.19 -3.27 -0.59
C GLY A 435 17.47 -1.77 -0.34
N LEU A 436 17.44 -1.35 0.93
CA LEU A 436 17.73 0.02 1.38
C LEU A 436 18.48 -0.01 2.72
N HIS A 437 19.60 0.72 2.80
CA HIS A 437 20.34 0.98 4.04
C HIS A 437 20.47 2.46 4.30
N VAL A 438 20.16 2.85 5.52
CA VAL A 438 20.21 4.24 5.97
C VAL A 438 21.25 4.36 7.07
N LEU A 439 22.32 5.09 6.78
CA LEU A 439 23.40 5.37 7.72
C LEU A 439 23.32 6.83 8.17
N ALA A 440 23.21 7.07 9.47
CA ALA A 440 23.27 8.43 10.02
C ALA A 440 24.71 8.80 10.36
N ASP A 441 25.30 9.83 9.75
CA ASP A 441 26.66 10.30 10.02
C ASP A 441 26.68 11.70 10.67
N ALA A 442 27.86 12.31 10.76
CA ALA A 442 28.05 13.67 11.26
C ALA A 442 27.49 14.71 10.27
N GLY A 443 26.16 14.86 10.27
CA GLY A 443 25.45 15.90 9.53
C GLY A 443 24.68 15.43 8.30
N HIS A 444 24.71 14.13 7.96
CA HIS A 444 23.94 13.57 6.84
C HIS A 444 23.29 12.22 7.19
N LEU A 445 22.16 11.92 6.54
CA LEU A 445 21.69 10.54 6.38
C LEU A 445 22.12 10.04 4.99
N ARG A 446 22.91 8.98 4.92
CA ARG A 446 23.32 8.33 3.68
C ARG A 446 22.39 7.17 3.38
N LEU A 447 21.67 7.28 2.26
CA LEU A 447 20.78 6.26 1.73
C LEU A 447 21.55 5.48 0.67
N ARG A 448 21.76 4.20 0.91
CA ARG A 448 22.36 3.24 -0.03
C ARG A 448 21.27 2.32 -0.56
N THR A 449 21.10 2.31 -1.88
CA THR A 449 20.09 1.49 -2.57
C THR A 449 20.72 0.71 -3.71
N ALA A 450 20.42 -0.58 -3.80
CA ALA A 450 20.70 -1.33 -5.02
C ALA A 450 19.71 -0.87 -6.10
N ALA A 451 20.17 -0.51 -7.30
CA ALA A 451 19.32 0.03 -8.36
C ALA A 451 18.19 -0.93 -8.76
N VAL A 452 18.45 -2.24 -8.68
CA VAL A 452 17.45 -3.30 -8.92
C VAL A 452 16.34 -3.33 -7.86
N ALA A 453 16.68 -2.90 -6.64
CA ALA A 453 15.73 -2.84 -5.53
C ALA A 453 14.98 -1.50 -5.46
N VAL A 454 15.65 -0.38 -5.77
CA VAL A 454 15.07 0.97 -5.79
C VAL A 454 15.68 1.78 -6.94
N PRO A 455 14.90 2.06 -8.01
CA PRO A 455 15.34 2.92 -9.11
C PRO A 455 15.77 4.32 -8.65
N PRO A 456 16.69 5.01 -9.37
CA PRO A 456 17.24 6.30 -8.97
C PRO A 456 16.18 7.38 -8.67
N GLU A 457 15.11 7.43 -9.45
CA GLU A 457 14.02 8.41 -9.30
C GLU A 457 13.27 8.21 -7.97
N ARG A 458 13.13 6.96 -7.54
CA ARG A 458 12.50 6.59 -6.25
C ARG A 458 13.44 6.87 -5.08
N ALA A 459 14.74 6.68 -5.26
CA ALA A 459 15.73 7.05 -4.26
C ALA A 459 15.74 8.56 -3.99
N GLU A 460 15.55 9.40 -5.02
CA GLU A 460 15.41 10.86 -4.87
C GLU A 460 14.15 11.25 -4.08
N ARG A 461 13.02 10.55 -4.29
CA ARG A 461 11.82 10.74 -3.46
C ARG A 461 12.10 10.43 -1.99
N LEU A 462 12.82 9.35 -1.68
CA LEU A 462 13.22 9.06 -0.30
C LEU A 462 14.05 10.21 0.29
N VAL A 463 15.07 10.69 -0.42
CA VAL A 463 15.91 11.81 0.03
C VAL A 463 15.04 13.01 0.43
N HIS A 464 14.06 13.34 -0.40
CA HIS A 464 13.12 14.41 -0.10
C HIS A 464 12.28 14.12 1.15
N MET A 465 11.69 12.93 1.25
CA MET A 465 10.87 12.54 2.40
C MET A 465 11.66 12.62 3.72
N TYR A 466 12.90 12.11 3.74
CA TYR A 466 13.79 12.23 4.91
C TYR A 466 14.05 13.69 5.25
N ARG A 467 14.41 14.51 4.25
CA ARG A 467 14.68 15.93 4.44
C ARG A 467 13.46 16.66 5.03
N ALA A 468 12.28 16.47 4.46
CA ALA A 468 11.04 17.13 4.90
C ALA A 468 10.62 16.72 6.32
N VAL A 469 10.83 15.46 6.72
CA VAL A 469 10.61 15.01 8.10
C VAL A 469 11.59 15.68 9.06
N LEU A 470 12.87 15.75 8.71
CA LEU A 470 13.89 16.38 9.55
C LEU A 470 13.64 17.88 9.71
N GLU A 471 13.24 18.58 8.65
CA GLU A 471 12.85 19.99 8.69
C GLU A 471 11.64 20.20 9.62
N SER A 472 10.64 19.33 9.54
CA SER A 472 9.47 19.40 10.43
C SER A 472 9.81 19.13 11.89
N MET A 473 10.69 18.18 12.17
CA MET A 473 11.19 17.90 13.52
C MET A 473 11.99 19.08 14.08
N ALA A 474 12.84 19.70 13.25
CA ALA A 474 13.67 20.84 13.64
C ALA A 474 12.85 22.12 13.88
N ALA A 475 11.68 22.26 13.25
CA ALA A 475 10.81 23.41 13.43
C ALA A 475 10.20 23.51 14.84
N GLY A 476 10.04 22.39 15.55
CA GLY A 476 9.61 22.41 16.95
C GLY A 476 9.17 21.05 17.49
N PRO A 477 9.39 20.79 18.79
CA PRO A 477 9.13 19.48 19.39
C PRO A 477 7.65 19.11 19.45
N ASP A 478 6.76 20.09 19.46
CA ASP A 478 5.31 19.89 19.56
C ASP A 478 4.59 20.02 18.21
N GLY A 479 5.36 20.05 17.10
CA GLY A 479 4.83 19.99 15.74
C GLY A 479 4.12 18.68 15.42
N ASP A 480 3.24 18.70 14.42
CA ASP A 480 2.37 17.58 14.03
C ASP A 480 3.17 16.42 13.43
N ALA A 481 3.32 15.34 14.20
CA ALA A 481 3.99 14.13 13.76
C ALA A 481 3.07 13.17 12.98
N LEU A 482 1.76 13.46 12.88
CA LEU A 482 0.82 12.65 12.11
C LEU A 482 0.86 12.98 10.62
N ARG A 483 1.10 14.25 10.28
CA ARG A 483 1.20 14.75 8.91
C ARG A 483 2.15 13.90 8.03
N ALA A 484 1.75 13.62 6.80
CA ALA A 484 2.63 12.98 5.81
C ALA A 484 3.54 14.03 5.15
N HIS A 485 4.80 13.64 4.96
CA HIS A 485 5.84 14.49 4.36
C HIS A 485 6.25 13.90 3.00
N LEU A 486 5.67 14.45 1.94
CA LEU A 486 5.96 14.16 0.54
C LEU A 486 6.75 15.33 -0.06
N ALA A 487 7.33 15.12 -1.25
CA ALA A 487 7.88 16.22 -2.03
C ALA A 487 6.83 17.30 -2.32
N PRO A 488 7.12 18.62 -2.20
CA PRO A 488 6.16 19.69 -2.43
C PRO A 488 5.42 19.56 -3.77
N ASP A 489 6.14 19.24 -4.85
CA ASP A 489 5.55 19.08 -6.17
C ASP A 489 4.66 17.82 -6.25
N GLU A 490 5.10 16.72 -5.65
CA GLU A 490 4.31 15.49 -5.56
C GLU A 490 3.05 15.71 -4.73
N ARG A 491 3.18 16.34 -3.56
CA ARG A 491 2.06 16.70 -2.68
C ARG A 491 1.07 17.62 -3.41
N LYS A 492 1.57 18.58 -4.19
CA LYS A 492 0.75 19.49 -5.00
C LYS A 492 0.04 18.75 -6.14
N ALA A 493 0.67 17.75 -6.75
CA ALA A 493 0.06 16.93 -7.78
C ALA A 493 -1.06 16.03 -7.21
N VAL A 494 -0.77 15.23 -6.18
CA VAL A 494 -1.68 14.23 -5.58
C VAL A 494 -2.81 14.82 -4.72
N LEU A 495 -2.80 16.14 -4.46
CA LEU A 495 -3.91 16.84 -3.82
C LEU A 495 -4.49 17.96 -4.70
N GLY A 496 -3.91 18.19 -5.86
CA GLY A 496 -4.29 19.26 -6.77
C GLY A 496 -4.71 18.69 -8.13
N ALA A 497 -3.83 18.85 -9.12
CA ALA A 497 -4.16 18.62 -10.53
C ALA A 497 -4.57 17.18 -10.88
N TRP A 498 -4.01 16.17 -10.20
CA TRP A 498 -4.37 14.76 -10.47
C TRP A 498 -5.67 14.36 -9.77
N SER A 499 -5.90 14.96 -8.61
CA SER A 499 -7.02 14.63 -7.75
C SER A 499 -8.27 15.45 -8.00
N SER A 500 -8.22 16.51 -8.81
CA SER A 500 -9.34 17.44 -8.97
C SER A 500 -9.80 17.48 -10.40
N GLY A 501 -11.07 17.16 -10.62
CA GLY A 501 -11.73 17.40 -11.89
C GLY A 501 -11.93 18.90 -12.15
N PRO A 502 -12.21 19.29 -13.40
CA PRO A 502 -12.44 20.69 -13.74
C PRO A 502 -13.66 21.25 -13.01
N SER A 503 -13.68 22.55 -12.71
CA SER A 503 -14.87 23.19 -12.16
C SER A 503 -15.89 23.47 -13.26
N ALA A 504 -17.17 23.22 -12.98
CA ALA A 504 -18.28 23.55 -13.86
C ALA A 504 -19.42 24.18 -13.05
N ASP A 505 -19.90 25.37 -13.45
CA ASP A 505 -21.03 26.01 -12.78
C ASP A 505 -22.35 25.56 -13.39
N HIS A 506 -23.16 24.87 -12.59
CA HIS A 506 -24.49 24.41 -12.96
C HIS A 506 -25.60 25.27 -12.35
N GLY A 507 -25.27 26.26 -11.50
CA GLY A 507 -26.23 27.13 -10.83
C GLY A 507 -27.37 26.39 -10.13
N THR A 508 -28.61 26.69 -10.54
CA THR A 508 -29.83 26.03 -10.03
C THR A 508 -30.45 25.05 -11.02
N THR A 509 -29.67 24.59 -12.00
CA THR A 509 -30.11 23.65 -13.04
C THR A 509 -30.57 22.34 -12.42
N THR A 510 -31.67 21.79 -12.93
CA THR A 510 -32.20 20.48 -12.51
C THR A 510 -32.46 19.60 -13.72
N VAL A 511 -32.40 18.28 -13.53
CA VAL A 511 -32.74 17.32 -14.59
C VAL A 511 -34.18 17.55 -15.10
N VAL A 512 -35.10 17.93 -14.20
CA VAL A 512 -36.49 18.24 -14.55
C VAL A 512 -36.57 19.44 -15.51
N GLY A 513 -35.86 20.52 -15.19
CA GLY A 513 -35.81 21.71 -16.05
C GLY A 513 -35.24 21.40 -17.43
N LEU A 514 -34.12 20.67 -17.46
CA LEU A 514 -33.48 20.27 -18.73
C LEU A 514 -34.41 19.38 -19.58
N LEU A 515 -35.15 18.45 -18.97
CA LEU A 515 -36.12 17.62 -19.68
C LEU A 515 -37.29 18.45 -20.23
N GLN A 516 -37.80 19.44 -19.49
CA GLN A 516 -38.86 20.33 -19.95
C GLN A 516 -38.41 21.18 -21.14
N GLU A 517 -37.19 21.74 -21.09
CA GLU A 517 -36.59 22.48 -22.20
C GLU A 517 -36.46 21.61 -23.45
N ARG A 518 -36.03 20.35 -23.29
CA ARG A 518 -35.93 19.41 -24.41
C ARG A 518 -37.28 19.01 -24.97
N ALA A 519 -38.27 18.77 -24.13
CA ALA A 519 -39.62 18.45 -24.57
C ALA A 519 -40.27 19.59 -25.37
N ALA A 520 -39.99 20.85 -24.99
CA ALA A 520 -40.44 22.02 -25.75
C ALA A 520 -39.69 22.20 -27.08
N ALA A 521 -38.40 21.86 -27.13
CA ALA A 521 -37.57 22.04 -28.31
C ALA A 521 -37.83 21.00 -29.42
N VAL A 522 -38.09 19.73 -29.05
CA VAL A 522 -38.27 18.61 -30.00
C VAL A 522 -39.52 17.78 -29.69
N PRO A 523 -40.72 18.38 -29.61
CA PRO A 523 -41.91 17.72 -29.05
C PRO A 523 -42.36 16.48 -29.83
N ASP A 524 -42.20 16.46 -31.15
CA ASP A 524 -42.64 15.37 -32.02
C ASP A 524 -41.56 14.29 -32.25
N ALA A 525 -40.35 14.49 -31.70
CA ALA A 525 -39.30 13.46 -31.76
C ALA A 525 -39.64 12.28 -30.84
N VAL A 526 -39.17 11.08 -31.18
CA VAL A 526 -39.32 9.88 -30.34
C VAL A 526 -38.41 10.01 -29.12
N ALA A 527 -38.98 9.89 -27.93
CA ALA A 527 -38.28 9.91 -26.64
C ALA A 527 -38.07 8.50 -26.08
N VAL A 528 -39.07 7.62 -26.20
CA VAL A 528 -39.02 6.26 -25.64
C VAL A 528 -39.45 5.26 -26.69
N ARG A 529 -38.73 4.14 -26.80
CA ARG A 529 -39.04 3.01 -27.67
C ARG A 529 -39.04 1.72 -26.86
N VAL A 530 -40.10 0.92 -27.03
CA VAL A 530 -40.25 -0.41 -26.42
C VAL A 530 -40.80 -1.36 -27.48
N GLY A 531 -39.92 -2.14 -28.12
CA GLY A 531 -40.27 -2.86 -29.35
C GLY A 531 -40.82 -1.90 -30.41
N GLU A 532 -42.01 -2.17 -30.93
CA GLU A 532 -42.71 -1.31 -31.91
C GLU A 532 -43.42 -0.11 -31.28
N GLN A 533 -43.59 -0.08 -29.95
CA GLN A 533 -44.26 1.02 -29.27
C GLN A 533 -43.32 2.21 -29.08
N THR A 534 -43.81 3.41 -29.36
CA THR A 534 -43.05 4.65 -29.17
C THR A 534 -43.82 5.67 -28.35
N LEU A 535 -43.09 6.54 -27.66
CA LEU A 535 -43.60 7.78 -27.09
C LEU A 535 -42.77 8.95 -27.60
N THR A 536 -43.45 9.99 -28.05
CA THR A 536 -42.83 11.28 -28.37
C THR A 536 -42.44 12.04 -27.11
N TYR A 537 -41.59 13.06 -27.25
CA TYR A 537 -41.26 13.97 -26.15
C TYR A 537 -42.50 14.68 -25.57
N ARG A 538 -43.45 15.07 -26.43
CA ARG A 538 -44.72 15.67 -26.00
C ARG A 538 -45.52 14.69 -25.15
N GLU A 539 -45.72 13.46 -25.62
CA GLU A 539 -46.48 12.44 -24.88
C GLU A 539 -45.81 12.05 -23.56
N LEU A 540 -44.48 11.96 -23.54
CA LEU A 540 -43.71 11.72 -22.33
C LEU A 540 -43.92 12.85 -21.31
N ASP A 541 -43.82 14.11 -21.75
CA ASP A 541 -44.00 15.29 -20.91
C ASP A 541 -45.41 15.36 -20.29
N GLU A 542 -46.43 15.23 -21.14
CA GLU A 542 -47.83 15.29 -20.72
C GLU A 542 -48.18 14.16 -19.74
N ARG A 543 -47.75 12.93 -20.01
CA ARG A 543 -48.00 11.79 -19.10
C ARG A 543 -47.28 11.97 -17.77
N ALA A 544 -46.03 12.43 -17.78
CA ALA A 544 -45.29 12.72 -16.56
C ALA A 544 -45.97 13.82 -15.72
N ASN A 545 -46.47 14.89 -16.36
CA ASN A 545 -47.22 15.95 -15.67
C ASN A 545 -48.50 15.41 -15.01
N ARG A 546 -49.29 14.60 -15.74
CA ARG A 546 -50.51 14.00 -15.18
C ARG A 546 -50.24 13.12 -13.97
N ILE A 547 -49.20 12.28 -14.06
CA ILE A 547 -48.74 11.45 -12.94
C ILE A 547 -48.29 12.34 -11.77
N ALA A 548 -47.53 13.40 -12.02
CA ALA A 548 -47.09 14.32 -10.97
C ALA A 548 -48.26 14.98 -10.23
N HIS A 549 -49.25 15.51 -10.94
CA HIS A 549 -50.48 16.07 -10.33
C HIS A 549 -51.25 15.03 -9.52
N HIS A 550 -51.30 13.79 -10.00
CA HIS A 550 -51.95 12.68 -9.30
C HIS A 550 -51.20 12.30 -8.01
N LEU A 551 -49.86 12.27 -8.05
CA LEU A 551 -49.01 12.00 -6.89
C LEU A 551 -49.11 13.10 -5.82
N LEU A 552 -49.14 14.37 -6.23
CA LEU A 552 -49.34 15.50 -5.31
C LEU A 552 -50.66 15.36 -4.55
N ALA A 553 -51.74 14.95 -5.23
CA ALA A 553 -53.04 14.70 -4.59
C ALA A 553 -53.02 13.52 -3.60
N ARG A 554 -51.99 12.67 -3.64
CA ARG A 554 -51.77 11.52 -2.76
C ARG A 554 -50.62 11.73 -1.75
N GLY A 555 -50.19 12.98 -1.57
CA GLY A 555 -49.24 13.35 -0.52
C GLY A 555 -47.76 13.27 -0.89
N ALA A 556 -47.43 13.04 -2.17
CA ALA A 556 -46.08 13.27 -2.65
C ALA A 556 -45.76 14.77 -2.61
N GLY A 557 -44.49 15.11 -2.43
CA GLY A 557 -44.03 16.49 -2.40
C GLY A 557 -42.50 16.62 -2.37
N PRO A 558 -42.00 17.87 -2.25
CA PRO A 558 -40.56 18.15 -2.14
C PRO A 558 -39.86 17.28 -1.10
N ASP A 559 -38.79 16.61 -1.51
CA ASP A 559 -37.90 15.82 -0.64
C ASP A 559 -38.56 14.60 0.04
N THR A 560 -39.75 14.19 -0.40
CA THR A 560 -40.41 12.93 -0.03
C THR A 560 -39.98 11.78 -0.95
N LEU A 561 -40.32 10.54 -0.59
CA LEU A 561 -40.07 9.36 -1.42
C LEU A 561 -41.34 8.83 -2.07
N VAL A 562 -41.20 8.28 -3.27
CA VAL A 562 -42.24 7.49 -3.94
C VAL A 562 -41.60 6.21 -4.47
N GLY A 563 -42.13 5.05 -4.05
CA GLY A 563 -41.71 3.75 -4.56
C GLY A 563 -42.14 3.56 -6.01
N VAL A 564 -41.29 2.98 -6.85
CA VAL A 564 -41.60 2.71 -8.26
C VAL A 564 -41.31 1.24 -8.55
N SER A 565 -42.37 0.46 -8.75
CA SER A 565 -42.33 -0.99 -8.93
C SER A 565 -42.92 -1.35 -10.29
N LEU A 566 -42.19 -1.03 -11.36
CA LEU A 566 -42.62 -1.15 -12.76
C LEU A 566 -41.59 -1.93 -13.59
N ARG A 567 -42.07 -2.73 -14.54
CA ARG A 567 -41.23 -3.31 -15.60
C ARG A 567 -40.85 -2.26 -16.65
N ARG A 568 -39.92 -2.63 -17.54
CA ARG A 568 -39.46 -1.82 -18.69
C ARG A 568 -40.54 -1.68 -19.78
N THR A 569 -41.59 -0.94 -19.47
CA THR A 569 -42.71 -0.60 -20.36
C THR A 569 -42.74 0.89 -20.68
N PRO A 570 -43.57 1.36 -21.63
CA PRO A 570 -43.71 2.79 -21.90
C PRO A 570 -44.17 3.64 -20.70
N HIS A 571 -44.66 3.01 -19.62
CA HIS A 571 -45.10 3.71 -18.41
C HIS A 571 -43.96 4.08 -17.46
N LEU A 572 -42.79 3.46 -17.62
CA LEU A 572 -41.68 3.61 -16.67
C LEU A 572 -41.13 5.05 -16.61
N LEU A 573 -40.73 5.60 -17.75
CA LEU A 573 -40.15 6.95 -17.82
C LEU A 573 -41.16 8.04 -17.40
N PRO A 574 -42.44 8.01 -17.85
CA PRO A 574 -43.46 8.91 -17.32
C PRO A 574 -43.60 8.85 -15.80
N ALA A 575 -43.53 7.67 -15.19
CA ALA A 575 -43.62 7.51 -13.74
C ALA A 575 -42.41 8.13 -13.01
N LEU A 576 -41.18 7.80 -13.42
CA LEU A 576 -39.95 8.34 -12.81
C LEU A 576 -39.89 9.87 -12.91
N ILE A 577 -40.20 10.42 -14.09
CA ILE A 577 -40.21 11.88 -14.31
C ILE A 577 -41.38 12.52 -13.56
N GLY A 578 -42.53 11.86 -13.47
CA GLY A 578 -43.68 12.32 -12.70
C GLY A 578 -43.37 12.45 -11.20
N VAL A 579 -42.61 11.50 -10.63
CA VAL A 579 -42.12 11.58 -9.24
C VAL A 579 -41.26 12.83 -9.04
N TRP A 580 -40.29 13.06 -9.93
CA TRP A 580 -39.45 14.27 -9.87
C TRP A 580 -40.25 15.57 -10.04
N ARG A 581 -41.25 15.60 -10.93
CA ARG A 581 -42.12 16.76 -11.14
C ARG A 581 -43.08 17.02 -9.98
N ALA A 582 -43.34 16.03 -9.14
CA ALA A 582 -43.99 16.23 -7.84
C ALA A 582 -43.02 16.75 -6.76
N GLY A 583 -41.73 16.87 -7.07
CA GLY A 583 -40.66 17.29 -6.14
C GLY A 583 -40.07 16.16 -5.30
N ALA A 584 -40.55 14.93 -5.48
CA ALA A 584 -40.14 13.76 -4.72
C ALA A 584 -38.95 13.03 -5.37
N GLY A 585 -38.24 12.23 -4.59
CA GLY A 585 -37.25 11.27 -5.08
C GLY A 585 -37.87 9.89 -5.29
N TYR A 586 -37.47 9.18 -6.34
CA TYR A 586 -37.97 7.81 -6.54
C TYR A 586 -37.15 6.78 -5.76
N LEU A 587 -37.83 5.73 -5.30
CA LEU A 587 -37.26 4.52 -4.74
C LEU A 587 -37.56 3.36 -5.71
N PRO A 588 -36.59 2.89 -6.51
CA PRO A 588 -36.83 1.77 -7.41
C PRO A 588 -37.03 0.49 -6.58
N LEU A 589 -38.12 -0.22 -6.87
CA LEU A 589 -38.47 -1.51 -6.29
C LEU A 589 -38.47 -2.52 -7.44
N ASP A 590 -37.31 -3.15 -7.68
CA ASP A 590 -37.17 -4.08 -8.79
C ASP A 590 -38.20 -5.24 -8.66
N PRO A 591 -39.03 -5.45 -9.70
CA PRO A 591 -40.05 -6.47 -9.69
C PRO A 591 -39.60 -7.89 -9.39
N ASP A 592 -38.36 -8.21 -9.76
CA ASP A 592 -37.80 -9.56 -9.73
C ASP A 592 -37.02 -9.82 -8.43
N LEU A 593 -36.98 -8.86 -7.49
CA LEU A 593 -36.43 -9.07 -6.16
C LEU A 593 -37.36 -9.92 -5.28
N PRO A 594 -36.82 -10.72 -4.35
CA PRO A 594 -37.63 -11.47 -3.39
C PRO A 594 -38.56 -10.57 -2.57
N ALA A 595 -39.75 -11.08 -2.23
CA ALA A 595 -40.75 -10.34 -1.48
C ALA A 595 -40.22 -9.83 -0.12
N GLU A 596 -39.44 -10.65 0.60
CA GLU A 596 -38.83 -10.24 1.87
C GLU A 596 -37.83 -9.09 1.69
N ARG A 597 -37.10 -9.05 0.56
CA ARG A 597 -36.19 -7.95 0.22
C ARG A 597 -36.95 -6.65 -0.01
N ILE A 598 -38.02 -6.71 -0.81
CA ILE A 598 -38.88 -5.55 -1.09
C ILE A 598 -39.51 -5.02 0.20
N ARG A 599 -40.01 -5.92 1.06
CA ARG A 599 -40.54 -5.56 2.39
C ARG A 599 -39.49 -4.82 3.23
N GLY A 600 -38.27 -5.35 3.33
CA GLY A 600 -37.20 -4.67 4.07
C GLY A 600 -36.86 -3.27 3.52
N MET A 601 -36.93 -3.07 2.20
CA MET A 601 -36.75 -1.75 1.59
C MET A 601 -37.90 -0.79 1.95
N LEU A 602 -39.14 -1.28 1.96
CA LEU A 602 -40.32 -0.50 2.35
C LEU A 602 -40.31 -0.15 3.85
N ASP A 603 -39.98 -1.11 4.71
CA ASP A 603 -39.87 -0.93 6.16
C ASP A 603 -38.83 0.15 6.51
N THR A 604 -37.66 0.11 5.86
CA THR A 604 -36.57 1.08 6.08
C THR A 604 -36.86 2.48 5.51
N THR A 605 -37.86 2.60 4.64
CA THR A 605 -38.26 3.87 4.01
C THR A 605 -39.57 4.44 4.55
N GLY A 606 -40.20 3.77 5.53
CA GLY A 606 -41.44 4.23 6.15
C GLY A 606 -42.67 4.08 5.24
N HIS A 607 -42.67 3.11 4.32
CA HIS A 607 -43.78 2.82 3.40
C HIS A 607 -44.27 4.05 2.59
N PRO A 608 -43.44 4.64 1.72
CA PRO A 608 -43.86 5.73 0.83
C PRO A 608 -44.96 5.27 -0.15
N PRO A 609 -45.74 6.17 -0.77
CA PRO A 609 -46.65 5.80 -1.86
C PRO A 609 -45.91 4.99 -2.94
N VAL A 610 -46.51 3.92 -3.44
CA VAL A 610 -45.89 3.03 -4.45
C VAL A 610 -46.67 3.10 -5.76
N ILE A 611 -45.96 3.46 -6.84
CA ILE A 611 -46.44 3.34 -8.22
C ILE A 611 -46.21 1.90 -8.69
N SER A 612 -47.25 1.24 -9.18
CA SER A 612 -47.17 -0.08 -9.80
C SER A 612 -48.30 -0.29 -10.81
N THR A 613 -48.54 -1.54 -11.19
CA THR A 613 -49.64 -1.99 -12.06
C THR A 613 -50.46 -3.05 -11.31
N GLY A 614 -51.75 -3.18 -11.65
CA GLY A 614 -52.71 -4.02 -10.94
C GLY A 614 -52.34 -5.49 -10.89
N ASP A 615 -51.65 -6.00 -11.92
CA ASP A 615 -51.12 -7.38 -11.97
C ASP A 615 -50.12 -7.68 -10.84
N ARG A 616 -49.50 -6.65 -10.25
CA ARG A 616 -48.53 -6.78 -9.16
C ARG A 616 -49.12 -6.55 -7.77
N ARG A 617 -50.40 -6.18 -7.70
CA ARG A 617 -51.07 -5.82 -6.45
C ARG A 617 -51.10 -6.97 -5.44
N SER A 618 -51.29 -8.20 -5.90
CA SER A 618 -51.31 -9.40 -5.06
C SER A 618 -49.96 -9.67 -4.38
N VAL A 619 -48.84 -9.33 -5.05
CA VAL A 619 -47.49 -9.51 -4.54
C VAL A 619 -47.10 -8.38 -3.59
N LEU A 620 -47.39 -7.13 -3.96
CA LEU A 620 -46.99 -5.96 -3.17
C LEU A 620 -47.93 -5.66 -2.00
N GLY A 621 -49.22 -5.98 -2.12
CA GLY A 621 -50.23 -5.69 -1.11
C GLY A 621 -49.90 -6.20 0.29
N PRO A 622 -49.45 -7.47 0.45
CA PRO A 622 -49.03 -8.00 1.75
C PRO A 622 -47.75 -7.36 2.32
N LEU A 623 -46.94 -6.70 1.49
CA LEU A 623 -45.62 -6.16 1.85
C LEU A 623 -45.67 -4.65 2.18
N HIS A 624 -46.70 -3.95 1.72
CA HIS A 624 -46.77 -2.49 1.75
C HIS A 624 -47.97 -1.99 2.53
N GLN A 625 -47.72 -1.09 3.48
CA GLN A 625 -48.77 -0.49 4.32
C GLN A 625 -49.21 0.91 3.85
N GLY A 626 -48.51 1.48 2.86
CA GLY A 626 -48.79 2.82 2.35
C GLY A 626 -49.78 2.85 1.19
N ALA A 627 -49.95 4.03 0.58
CA ALA A 627 -50.82 4.20 -0.57
C ALA A 627 -50.25 3.54 -1.84
N PHE A 628 -51.15 3.06 -2.70
CA PHE A 628 -50.82 2.61 -4.06
C PHE A 628 -51.30 3.62 -5.10
N VAL A 629 -50.52 3.71 -6.18
CA VAL A 629 -50.88 4.38 -7.44
C VAL A 629 -50.74 3.32 -8.53
N MET A 630 -51.86 2.70 -8.91
CA MET A 630 -51.87 1.63 -9.91
C MET A 630 -52.14 2.26 -11.27
N LEU A 631 -51.15 2.30 -12.16
CA LEU A 631 -51.22 3.11 -13.39
C LEU A 631 -52.36 2.69 -14.34
N ASP A 632 -52.75 1.43 -14.28
CA ASP A 632 -53.86 0.82 -15.03
C ASP A 632 -55.21 0.98 -14.32
N GLU A 633 -55.29 0.77 -13.00
CA GLU A 633 -56.54 0.94 -12.23
C GLU A 633 -56.90 2.43 -12.05
N ASP A 634 -55.91 3.31 -11.82
CA ASP A 634 -56.07 4.75 -11.66
C ASP A 634 -56.08 5.51 -13.00
N ARG A 635 -56.09 4.80 -14.15
CA ARG A 635 -55.90 5.37 -15.48
C ARG A 635 -56.80 6.58 -15.76
N GLU A 636 -58.11 6.44 -15.54
CA GLU A 636 -59.07 7.52 -15.79
C GLU A 636 -58.81 8.74 -14.88
N ALA A 637 -58.47 8.49 -13.62
CA ALA A 637 -58.17 9.54 -12.65
C ALA A 637 -56.83 10.25 -12.92
N ILE A 638 -55.87 9.57 -13.54
CA ILE A 638 -54.61 10.16 -14.02
C ILE A 638 -54.86 10.94 -15.31
N GLU A 639 -55.59 10.37 -16.27
CA GLU A 639 -55.93 11.03 -17.53
C GLU A 639 -56.76 12.31 -17.31
N ALA A 640 -57.59 12.37 -16.28
CA ALA A 640 -58.33 13.59 -15.91
C ALA A 640 -57.46 14.71 -15.30
N ARG A 641 -56.18 14.46 -14.98
CA ARG A 641 -55.28 15.49 -14.43
C ARG A 641 -54.78 16.44 -15.51
N PRO A 642 -54.38 17.68 -15.13
CA PRO A 642 -53.73 18.59 -16.06
C PRO A 642 -52.47 17.97 -16.67
N ALA A 643 -52.29 18.18 -17.97
CA ALA A 643 -51.07 17.81 -18.68
C ALA A 643 -49.98 18.89 -18.60
N THR A 644 -50.23 19.99 -17.89
CA THR A 644 -49.31 21.12 -17.70
C THR A 644 -48.38 20.90 -16.50
N PRO A 645 -47.22 21.59 -16.45
CA PRO A 645 -46.32 21.53 -15.30
C PRO A 645 -47.02 21.82 -13.96
N THR A 646 -46.59 21.14 -12.90
CA THR A 646 -47.16 21.24 -11.55
C THR A 646 -46.91 22.59 -10.86
N GLY A 647 -45.94 23.36 -11.36
CA GLY A 647 -45.45 24.59 -10.70
C GLY A 647 -44.53 24.34 -9.50
N ILE A 648 -44.26 23.08 -9.15
CA ILE A 648 -43.31 22.70 -8.09
C ILE A 648 -41.89 23.01 -8.56
N ARG A 649 -41.16 23.81 -7.76
CA ARG A 649 -39.76 24.10 -8.02
C ARG A 649 -38.88 23.04 -7.36
N VAL A 650 -38.15 22.29 -8.18
CA VAL A 650 -37.14 21.32 -7.72
C VAL A 650 -35.84 22.07 -7.42
N HIS A 651 -35.24 21.79 -6.26
CA HIS A 651 -33.94 22.34 -5.86
C HIS A 651 -32.83 21.31 -6.09
N PRO A 652 -31.59 21.71 -6.44
CA PRO A 652 -30.46 20.78 -6.57
C PRO A 652 -30.21 19.91 -5.33
N ASP A 653 -30.52 20.39 -4.13
CA ASP A 653 -30.36 19.60 -2.90
C ASP A 653 -31.48 18.61 -2.60
N HIS A 654 -32.62 18.69 -3.31
CA HIS A 654 -33.69 17.70 -3.16
C HIS A 654 -33.24 16.31 -3.63
N LEU A 655 -33.84 15.28 -3.03
CA LEU A 655 -33.61 13.90 -3.46
C LEU A 655 -34.04 13.69 -4.91
N ALA A 656 -33.14 13.15 -5.72
CA ALA A 656 -33.46 12.59 -7.02
C ALA A 656 -33.92 11.13 -6.87
N TYR A 657 -33.18 10.34 -6.11
CA TYR A 657 -33.53 8.95 -5.87
C TYR A 657 -32.85 8.39 -4.61
N VAL A 658 -33.38 7.25 -4.17
CA VAL A 658 -32.77 6.41 -3.13
C VAL A 658 -32.59 5.01 -3.68
N ILE A 659 -31.34 4.56 -3.78
CA ILE A 659 -31.03 3.17 -4.15
C ILE A 659 -30.50 2.45 -2.92
N HIS A 660 -31.06 1.26 -2.63
CA HIS A 660 -30.56 0.41 -1.56
C HIS A 660 -29.39 -0.43 -2.05
N THR A 661 -28.33 -0.42 -1.26
CA THR A 661 -27.15 -1.30 -1.43
C THR A 661 -27.09 -2.32 -0.30
N SER A 662 -26.33 -3.40 -0.49
CA SER A 662 -26.08 -4.39 0.56
C SER A 662 -25.41 -3.75 1.79
N GLY A 663 -25.75 -4.24 2.98
CA GLY A 663 -25.29 -3.69 4.25
C GLY A 663 -24.59 -4.75 5.10
N SER A 664 -23.45 -4.40 5.69
CA SER A 664 -22.65 -5.32 6.52
C SER A 664 -23.39 -5.86 7.76
N THR A 665 -24.46 -5.19 8.20
CA THR A 665 -25.33 -5.65 9.30
C THR A 665 -26.45 -6.59 8.87
N GLY A 666 -26.49 -6.99 7.59
CA GLY A 666 -27.55 -7.83 7.04
C GLY A 666 -28.84 -7.10 6.66
N THR A 667 -28.86 -5.76 6.70
CA THR A 667 -30.02 -4.94 6.30
C THR A 667 -29.62 -3.99 5.17
N PRO A 668 -30.42 -3.85 4.10
CA PRO A 668 -30.10 -2.96 2.99
C PRO A 668 -29.99 -1.51 3.46
N LYS A 669 -29.03 -0.76 2.92
CA LYS A 669 -28.82 0.67 3.24
C LYS A 669 -29.22 1.54 2.04
N GLY A 670 -30.21 2.42 2.25
CA GLY A 670 -30.66 3.37 1.22
C GLY A 670 -29.71 4.56 1.10
N VAL A 671 -29.16 4.79 -0.09
CA VAL A 671 -28.25 5.91 -0.38
C VAL A 671 -29.04 7.11 -0.90
N LEU A 672 -28.92 8.26 -0.24
CA LEU A 672 -29.70 9.46 -0.53
C LEU A 672 -29.02 10.35 -1.59
N ILE A 673 -29.43 10.22 -2.85
CA ILE A 673 -28.84 10.98 -3.98
C ILE A 673 -29.61 12.25 -4.27
N ARG A 674 -28.87 13.34 -4.46
CA ARG A 674 -29.39 14.69 -4.71
C ARG A 674 -29.43 15.00 -6.21
N HIS A 675 -30.35 15.87 -6.62
CA HIS A 675 -30.42 16.34 -8.01
C HIS A 675 -29.12 17.00 -8.49
N GLY A 676 -28.42 17.77 -7.66
CA GLY A 676 -27.20 18.48 -8.04
C GLY A 676 -26.07 17.52 -8.46
N GLY A 677 -25.89 16.42 -7.71
CA GLY A 677 -24.94 15.37 -8.07
C GLY A 677 -25.32 14.69 -9.39
N LEU A 678 -26.61 14.37 -9.57
CA LEU A 678 -27.11 13.76 -10.79
C LEU A 678 -26.96 14.67 -12.03
N VAL A 679 -27.26 15.97 -11.90
CA VAL A 679 -27.08 16.95 -12.98
C VAL A 679 -25.61 17.04 -13.38
N ASN A 680 -24.72 17.15 -12.40
CA ASN A 680 -23.28 17.21 -12.65
C ASN A 680 -22.80 15.99 -13.48
N TYR A 681 -23.24 14.79 -13.08
CA TYR A 681 -22.90 13.55 -13.79
C TYR A 681 -23.51 13.49 -15.20
N LEU A 682 -24.79 13.82 -15.35
CA LEU A 682 -25.49 13.71 -16.63
C LEU A 682 -24.97 14.72 -17.66
N LEU A 683 -24.69 15.96 -17.25
CA LEU A 683 -24.12 16.96 -18.16
C LEU A 683 -22.73 16.54 -18.65
N TRP A 684 -21.87 16.02 -17.77
CA TRP A 684 -20.61 15.44 -18.19
C TRP A 684 -20.80 14.24 -19.14
N THR A 685 -21.78 13.38 -18.87
CA THR A 685 -22.12 12.23 -19.74
C THR A 685 -22.52 12.67 -21.15
N LEU A 686 -23.20 13.81 -21.29
CA LEU A 686 -23.57 14.35 -22.61
C LEU A 686 -22.33 14.64 -23.46
N ASP A 687 -21.36 15.34 -22.88
CA ASP A 687 -20.14 15.75 -23.57
C ASP A 687 -19.18 14.58 -23.79
N ALA A 688 -19.00 13.75 -22.75
CA ALA A 688 -18.05 12.65 -22.77
C ALA A 688 -18.51 11.48 -23.63
N TYR A 689 -19.81 11.14 -23.61
CA TYR A 689 -20.33 9.89 -24.18
C TYR A 689 -21.41 10.10 -25.23
N VAL A 690 -22.45 10.92 -24.99
CA VAL A 690 -23.55 11.08 -25.96
C VAL A 690 -23.07 11.74 -27.26
N ALA A 691 -22.14 12.69 -27.16
CA ALA A 691 -21.52 13.36 -28.30
C ALA A 691 -20.64 12.43 -29.17
N GLN A 692 -20.34 11.21 -28.71
CA GLN A 692 -19.43 10.28 -29.39
C GLN A 692 -20.08 9.49 -30.54
N GLY A 693 -21.40 9.58 -30.71
CA GLY A 693 -22.13 8.89 -31.76
C GLY A 693 -23.51 9.50 -32.01
N THR A 694 -24.30 8.83 -32.83
CA THR A 694 -25.70 9.15 -33.15
C THR A 694 -26.63 8.13 -32.50
N GLY A 695 -27.95 8.35 -32.53
CA GLY A 695 -28.92 7.43 -31.94
C GLY A 695 -29.04 7.54 -30.41
N GLY A 696 -29.79 6.62 -29.83
CA GLY A 696 -30.21 6.62 -28.44
C GLY A 696 -29.24 5.97 -27.46
N ALA A 697 -29.80 5.41 -26.37
CA ALA A 697 -29.11 4.44 -25.52
C ALA A 697 -30.07 3.31 -25.11
N PRO A 698 -29.58 2.06 -24.96
CA PRO A 698 -30.40 0.93 -24.56
C PRO A 698 -30.43 0.77 -23.03
N VAL A 699 -31.58 0.37 -22.49
CA VAL A 699 -31.79 0.09 -21.08
C VAL A 699 -32.18 -1.36 -20.90
N PHE A 700 -31.28 -2.13 -20.31
CA PHE A 700 -31.49 -3.53 -19.96
C PHE A 700 -31.10 -3.88 -18.51
N SER A 701 -30.46 -2.95 -17.81
CA SER A 701 -30.08 -3.12 -16.41
C SER A 701 -31.27 -2.85 -15.48
N SER A 702 -31.24 -3.44 -14.28
CA SER A 702 -32.19 -3.14 -13.22
C SER A 702 -32.16 -1.66 -12.83
N LEU A 703 -33.32 -1.10 -12.51
CA LEU A 703 -33.47 0.26 -11.98
C LEU A 703 -33.01 0.38 -10.52
N SER A 704 -32.90 -0.74 -9.82
CA SER A 704 -32.32 -0.78 -8.47
C SER A 704 -30.80 -0.71 -8.49
N PHE A 705 -30.19 -0.58 -9.68
CA PHE A 705 -28.77 -0.33 -9.87
C PHE A 705 -28.58 0.99 -10.63
N ASP A 706 -27.81 1.91 -10.03
CA ASP A 706 -27.58 3.26 -10.54
C ASP A 706 -26.81 3.29 -11.86
N LEU A 707 -26.09 2.22 -12.19
CA LEU A 707 -25.38 2.06 -13.47
C LEU A 707 -26.25 2.35 -14.70
N GLY A 708 -27.54 2.00 -14.67
CA GLY A 708 -28.46 2.17 -15.81
C GLY A 708 -29.04 3.59 -15.96
N ILE A 709 -28.90 4.45 -14.95
CA ILE A 709 -29.46 5.81 -14.94
C ILE A 709 -29.00 6.69 -16.11
N PRO A 710 -27.71 6.75 -16.51
CA PRO A 710 -27.31 7.50 -17.70
C PRO A 710 -28.02 7.04 -18.97
N ASN A 711 -28.21 5.73 -19.16
CA ASN A 711 -28.88 5.19 -20.35
C ASN A 711 -30.35 5.61 -20.41
N LEU A 712 -30.98 5.90 -19.27
CA LEU A 712 -32.34 6.43 -19.19
C LEU A 712 -32.42 7.92 -19.50
N PHE A 713 -31.55 8.74 -18.92
CA PHE A 713 -31.76 10.19 -18.91
C PHE A 713 -30.83 10.97 -19.84
N ALA A 714 -29.57 10.55 -20.01
CA ALA A 714 -28.63 11.26 -20.89
C ALA A 714 -29.11 11.38 -22.35
N PRO A 715 -29.62 10.32 -23.02
CA PRO A 715 -30.16 10.50 -24.38
C PRO A 715 -31.36 11.45 -24.41
N LEU A 716 -32.20 11.45 -23.36
CA LEU A 716 -33.35 12.37 -23.27
C LEU A 716 -32.91 13.84 -23.20
N LEU A 717 -31.86 14.12 -22.43
CA LEU A 717 -31.28 15.45 -22.34
C LEU A 717 -30.61 15.90 -23.66
N ALA A 718 -30.32 14.98 -24.58
CA ALA A 718 -29.79 15.27 -25.91
C ALA A 718 -30.86 15.30 -27.00
N GLY A 719 -32.15 15.15 -26.66
CA GLY A 719 -33.23 15.08 -27.67
C GLY A 719 -33.26 13.76 -28.44
N ARG A 720 -32.69 12.68 -27.88
CA ARG A 720 -32.59 11.35 -28.49
C ARG A 720 -33.49 10.33 -27.80
N GLU A 721 -33.71 9.19 -28.44
CA GLU A 721 -34.59 8.15 -27.91
C GLU A 721 -33.90 7.24 -26.87
N VAL A 722 -34.66 6.74 -25.91
CA VAL A 722 -34.28 5.67 -24.98
C VAL A 722 -34.91 4.37 -25.48
N HIS A 723 -34.10 3.32 -25.61
CA HIS A 723 -34.57 2.00 -26.03
C HIS A 723 -34.73 1.12 -24.79
N LEU A 724 -35.96 0.93 -24.32
CA LEU A 724 -36.21 -0.03 -23.24
C LEU A 724 -36.28 -1.43 -23.84
N LEU A 725 -35.28 -2.25 -23.52
CA LEU A 725 -35.30 -3.65 -23.95
C LEU A 725 -36.38 -4.41 -23.16
N PRO A 726 -37.15 -5.29 -23.82
CA PRO A 726 -38.20 -6.07 -23.17
C PRO A 726 -37.62 -6.94 -22.05
N GLU A 727 -38.48 -7.34 -21.12
CA GLU A 727 -38.16 -8.20 -19.98
C GLU A 727 -39.28 -9.23 -19.79
N PRO A 728 -38.96 -10.50 -19.47
CA PRO A 728 -37.62 -11.08 -19.34
C PRO A 728 -36.98 -11.36 -20.71
N PHE A 729 -35.64 -11.33 -20.77
CA PHE A 729 -34.87 -11.88 -21.88
C PHE A 729 -33.66 -12.63 -21.34
N GLU A 730 -33.24 -13.68 -22.03
CA GLU A 730 -32.06 -14.45 -21.63
C GLU A 730 -30.79 -13.64 -21.94
N PRO A 731 -29.79 -13.59 -21.04
CA PRO A 731 -28.52 -12.92 -21.32
C PRO A 731 -27.86 -13.37 -22.64
N ALA A 732 -28.09 -14.62 -23.06
CA ALA A 732 -27.63 -15.18 -24.33
C ALA A 732 -28.12 -14.41 -25.58
N ASP A 733 -29.22 -13.67 -25.46
CA ASP A 733 -29.83 -12.90 -26.55
C ASP A 733 -29.46 -11.40 -26.52
N LEU A 734 -28.66 -10.95 -25.53
CA LEU A 734 -28.33 -9.52 -25.35
C LEU A 734 -27.72 -8.90 -26.62
N GLY A 735 -26.74 -9.54 -27.23
CA GLY A 735 -26.10 -9.05 -28.45
C GLY A 735 -27.08 -8.90 -29.61
N ARG A 736 -28.00 -9.87 -29.79
CA ARG A 736 -29.05 -9.78 -30.82
C ARG A 736 -29.94 -8.57 -30.59
N HIS A 737 -30.38 -8.38 -29.34
CA HIS A 737 -31.22 -7.24 -28.96
C HIS A 737 -30.53 -5.89 -29.16
N LEU A 738 -29.25 -5.78 -28.77
CA LEU A 738 -28.49 -4.55 -28.98
C LEU A 738 -28.26 -4.28 -30.47
N ALA A 739 -27.84 -5.29 -31.25
CA ALA A 739 -27.62 -5.13 -32.68
C ALA A 739 -28.88 -4.71 -33.44
N ALA A 740 -30.06 -5.14 -33.01
CA ALA A 740 -31.34 -4.77 -33.65
C ALA A 740 -31.72 -3.29 -33.47
N GLY A 741 -31.28 -2.64 -32.39
CA GLY A 741 -31.53 -1.22 -32.11
C GLY A 741 -30.34 -0.29 -32.39
N ALA A 742 -29.22 -0.83 -32.87
CA ALA A 742 -28.03 -0.06 -33.24
C ALA A 742 -28.30 0.84 -34.48
N PRO A 743 -27.56 1.96 -34.66
CA PRO A 743 -26.48 2.45 -33.80
C PRO A 743 -26.98 3.21 -32.57
N TYR A 744 -26.27 3.04 -31.45
CA TYR A 744 -26.46 3.85 -30.25
C TYR A 744 -25.41 4.94 -30.11
N SER A 745 -25.73 5.99 -29.37
CA SER A 745 -24.77 7.06 -29.08
C SER A 745 -23.70 6.56 -28.12
N PHE A 746 -24.16 5.91 -27.06
CA PHE A 746 -23.35 5.19 -26.12
C PHE A 746 -24.11 4.00 -25.54
N ILE A 747 -23.39 3.05 -24.96
CA ILE A 747 -23.97 2.00 -24.12
C ILE A 747 -23.14 1.88 -22.85
N LYS A 748 -23.74 2.10 -21.69
CA LYS A 748 -23.10 1.77 -20.42
C LYS A 748 -23.53 0.39 -19.93
N MET A 749 -22.57 -0.41 -19.50
CA MET A 749 -22.77 -1.79 -19.04
C MET A 749 -21.64 -2.22 -18.09
N THR A 750 -21.77 -3.41 -17.52
CA THR A 750 -20.69 -4.01 -16.71
C THR A 750 -19.64 -4.70 -17.59
N PRO A 751 -18.38 -4.84 -17.14
CA PRO A 751 -17.37 -5.66 -17.84
C PRO A 751 -17.86 -7.08 -18.20
N GLY A 752 -18.64 -7.75 -17.35
CA GLY A 752 -19.19 -9.08 -17.69
C GLY A 752 -20.17 -9.09 -18.87
N HIS A 753 -20.98 -8.03 -19.03
CA HIS A 753 -21.84 -7.86 -20.20
C HIS A 753 -20.99 -7.54 -21.44
N LEU A 754 -19.94 -6.74 -21.30
CA LEU A 754 -19.01 -6.45 -22.40
C LEU A 754 -18.35 -7.74 -22.90
N ASP A 755 -17.85 -8.57 -21.99
CA ASP A 755 -17.23 -9.86 -22.32
C ASP A 755 -18.21 -10.78 -23.04
N LEU A 756 -19.45 -10.87 -22.55
CA LEU A 756 -20.52 -11.60 -23.22
C LEU A 756 -20.73 -11.13 -24.67
N LEU A 757 -20.70 -9.81 -24.93
CA LEU A 757 -20.82 -9.27 -26.28
C LEU A 757 -19.65 -9.65 -27.20
N THR A 758 -18.44 -9.82 -26.66
CA THR A 758 -17.28 -10.28 -27.46
C THR A 758 -17.48 -11.69 -28.02
N HIS A 759 -18.38 -12.48 -27.43
CA HIS A 759 -18.74 -13.82 -27.89
C HIS A 759 -20.01 -13.86 -28.74
N GLN A 760 -20.92 -12.88 -28.57
CA GLN A 760 -22.22 -12.86 -29.23
C GLN A 760 -22.24 -12.07 -30.55
N LEU A 761 -21.36 -11.09 -30.71
CA LEU A 761 -21.37 -10.18 -31.85
C LEU A 761 -20.18 -10.43 -32.79
N GLY A 762 -20.44 -10.35 -34.10
CA GLY A 762 -19.39 -10.30 -35.12
C GLY A 762 -18.77 -8.91 -35.24
N ALA A 763 -17.60 -8.83 -35.88
CA ALA A 763 -16.83 -7.58 -36.04
C ALA A 763 -17.62 -6.44 -36.71
N ASP A 764 -18.44 -6.72 -37.72
CA ASP A 764 -19.29 -5.71 -38.37
C ASP A 764 -20.36 -5.15 -37.43
N GLN A 765 -20.98 -6.00 -36.62
CA GLN A 765 -21.98 -5.60 -35.64
C GLN A 765 -21.34 -4.75 -34.54
N VAL A 766 -20.15 -5.14 -34.05
CA VAL A 766 -19.41 -4.36 -33.07
C VAL A 766 -18.99 -3.02 -33.64
N ARG A 767 -18.54 -2.92 -34.90
CA ARG A 767 -18.19 -1.63 -35.52
C ARG A 767 -19.35 -0.63 -35.54
N GLY A 768 -20.56 -1.09 -35.83
CA GLY A 768 -21.76 -0.26 -35.94
C GLY A 768 -22.59 -0.17 -34.66
N LEU A 769 -22.16 -0.78 -33.56
CA LEU A 769 -22.98 -0.93 -32.36
C LEU A 769 -23.26 0.42 -31.68
N ALA A 770 -22.22 1.18 -31.38
CA ALA A 770 -22.34 2.47 -30.71
C ALA A 770 -21.16 3.41 -30.97
N GLY A 771 -21.32 4.70 -30.69
CA GLY A 771 -20.20 5.63 -30.67
C GLY A 771 -19.13 5.26 -29.62
N ILE A 772 -19.59 4.77 -28.45
CA ILE A 772 -18.75 4.32 -27.35
C ILE A 772 -19.50 3.36 -26.41
N VAL A 773 -18.81 2.35 -25.88
CA VAL A 773 -19.27 1.48 -24.79
C VAL A 773 -18.52 1.82 -23.51
N ILE A 774 -19.24 1.96 -22.40
CA ILE A 774 -18.67 2.27 -21.09
C ILE A 774 -18.77 1.02 -20.22
N ALA A 775 -17.62 0.48 -19.82
CA ALA A 775 -17.52 -0.62 -18.87
C ALA A 775 -17.36 -0.05 -17.45
N ALA A 776 -18.35 -0.30 -16.59
CA ALA A 776 -18.42 0.27 -15.26
C ALA A 776 -19.02 -0.71 -14.25
N GLY A 777 -18.97 -0.37 -12.96
CA GLY A 777 -19.64 -1.15 -11.92
C GLY A 777 -18.88 -2.40 -11.45
N ASP A 778 -17.88 -2.89 -12.18
CA ASP A 778 -17.01 -4.01 -11.80
C ASP A 778 -15.54 -3.79 -12.21
N SER A 779 -14.63 -4.65 -11.76
CA SER A 779 -13.24 -4.67 -12.22
C SER A 779 -13.20 -4.87 -13.73
N PHE A 780 -12.44 -4.03 -14.44
CA PHE A 780 -12.33 -4.07 -15.90
C PHE A 780 -10.93 -4.58 -16.30
N PRO A 781 -10.79 -5.85 -16.73
CA PRO A 781 -9.48 -6.40 -17.09
C PRO A 781 -8.90 -5.77 -18.37
N ALA A 782 -7.61 -5.48 -18.38
CA ALA A 782 -6.91 -4.97 -19.57
C ALA A 782 -7.04 -5.93 -20.77
N ALA A 783 -6.98 -7.24 -20.52
CA ALA A 783 -7.18 -8.26 -21.55
C ALA A 783 -8.58 -8.23 -22.19
N LEU A 784 -9.62 -7.81 -21.45
CA LEU A 784 -10.96 -7.63 -22.04
C LEU A 784 -11.02 -6.39 -22.93
N ALA A 785 -10.40 -5.28 -22.51
CA ALA A 785 -10.29 -4.09 -23.34
C ALA A 785 -9.55 -4.40 -24.67
N GLU A 786 -8.46 -5.17 -24.61
CA GLU A 786 -7.72 -5.62 -25.78
C GLU A 786 -8.57 -6.49 -26.73
N ARG A 787 -9.32 -7.46 -26.18
CA ARG A 787 -10.27 -8.27 -26.98
C ARG A 787 -11.30 -7.39 -27.67
N TRP A 788 -11.87 -6.42 -26.96
CA TRP A 788 -12.84 -5.49 -27.54
C TRP A 788 -12.23 -4.65 -28.66
N HIS A 789 -11.05 -4.07 -28.44
CA HIS A 789 -10.33 -3.29 -29.46
C HIS A 789 -10.04 -4.11 -30.72
N THR A 790 -9.64 -5.37 -30.54
CA THR A 790 -9.36 -6.30 -31.65
C THR A 790 -10.63 -6.57 -32.46
N LEU A 791 -11.74 -6.83 -31.77
CA LEU A 791 -13.03 -7.14 -32.39
C LEU A 791 -13.65 -5.92 -33.10
N ALA A 792 -13.58 -4.74 -32.48
CA ALA A 792 -14.09 -3.50 -33.04
C ALA A 792 -13.23 -3.03 -34.24
N GLY A 793 -11.93 -3.23 -34.18
CA GLY A 793 -10.97 -2.75 -35.17
C GLY A 793 -10.86 -1.22 -35.23
N PRO A 794 -10.00 -0.70 -36.12
CA PRO A 794 -9.79 0.75 -36.27
C PRO A 794 -11.08 1.47 -36.67
N GLY A 795 -11.42 2.53 -35.94
CA GLY A 795 -12.64 3.33 -36.20
C GLY A 795 -13.96 2.66 -35.81
N GLY A 796 -13.93 1.48 -35.16
CA GLY A 796 -15.10 0.82 -34.61
C GLY A 796 -15.59 1.41 -33.28
N THR A 797 -16.56 0.75 -32.65
CA THR A 797 -17.12 1.15 -31.34
C THR A 797 -16.02 1.22 -30.28
N ARG A 798 -15.81 2.44 -29.76
CA ARG A 798 -14.81 2.73 -28.73
C ARG A 798 -15.21 2.13 -27.38
N VAL A 799 -14.25 2.00 -26.47
CA VAL A 799 -14.53 1.60 -25.07
C VAL A 799 -13.97 2.61 -24.09
N ALA A 800 -14.70 2.86 -23.01
CA ALA A 800 -14.31 3.66 -21.87
C ALA A 800 -14.47 2.88 -20.58
N THR A 801 -13.68 3.25 -19.58
CA THR A 801 -13.86 2.82 -18.20
C THR A 801 -14.52 3.93 -17.40
N GLU A 802 -15.31 3.56 -16.41
CA GLU A 802 -15.86 4.50 -15.44
C GLU A 802 -15.92 3.86 -14.05
N TYR A 803 -15.57 4.65 -13.04
CA TYR A 803 -15.58 4.24 -11.64
C TYR A 803 -16.49 5.14 -10.80
N GLY A 804 -17.23 4.52 -9.90
CA GLY A 804 -18.10 5.21 -8.94
C GLY A 804 -18.90 4.24 -8.09
N PRO A 805 -18.76 4.28 -6.75
CA PRO A 805 -19.80 3.77 -5.85
C PRO A 805 -21.07 4.61 -5.88
N THR A 806 -22.19 4.03 -5.45
CA THR A 806 -23.49 4.70 -5.39
C THR A 806 -23.46 5.95 -4.52
N GLU A 807 -22.70 5.94 -3.43
CA GLU A 807 -22.58 7.07 -2.48
C GLU A 807 -21.99 8.36 -3.05
N ILE A 808 -21.54 8.33 -4.31
CA ILE A 808 -21.00 9.49 -5.03
C ILE A 808 -21.68 9.70 -6.39
N THR A 809 -22.90 9.18 -6.55
CA THR A 809 -23.75 9.34 -7.74
C THR A 809 -23.16 8.69 -9.00
N ILE A 810 -23.40 7.38 -9.18
CA ILE A 810 -23.16 6.62 -10.43
C ILE A 810 -21.69 6.48 -10.81
N GLY A 811 -21.05 7.57 -11.23
CA GLY A 811 -19.73 7.62 -11.82
C GLY A 811 -19.06 8.94 -11.48
N ASN A 812 -17.79 8.90 -11.10
CA ASN A 812 -17.06 10.07 -10.60
C ASN A 812 -15.68 10.21 -11.24
N SER A 813 -15.20 9.16 -11.89
CA SER A 813 -14.06 9.20 -12.80
C SER A 813 -14.30 8.34 -14.01
N GLY A 814 -13.68 8.71 -15.12
CA GLY A 814 -13.74 7.92 -16.33
C GLY A 814 -12.72 8.37 -17.36
N GLN A 815 -12.44 7.48 -18.30
CA GLN A 815 -11.58 7.78 -19.43
C GLN A 815 -11.88 6.84 -20.60
N GLN A 816 -11.62 7.31 -21.82
CA GLN A 816 -11.59 6.44 -22.97
C GLN A 816 -10.34 5.55 -22.90
N VAL A 817 -10.50 4.26 -23.15
CA VAL A 817 -9.37 3.33 -23.29
C VAL A 817 -8.87 3.45 -24.72
N LEU A 818 -7.75 4.14 -24.90
CA LEU A 818 -7.15 4.39 -26.22
C LEU A 818 -6.16 3.29 -26.63
N ALA A 819 -5.55 2.64 -25.64
CA ALA A 819 -4.61 1.55 -25.80
C ALA A 819 -4.74 0.60 -24.60
N THR A 820 -4.26 -0.62 -24.76
CA THR A 820 -4.20 -1.60 -23.67
C THR A 820 -3.29 -1.08 -22.55
N PRO A 821 -3.79 -0.96 -21.31
CA PRO A 821 -2.98 -0.54 -20.17
C PRO A 821 -1.87 -1.55 -19.86
N THR A 822 -0.79 -1.07 -19.23
CA THR A 822 0.30 -1.92 -18.72
C THR A 822 -0.04 -2.60 -17.40
N THR A 823 -1.11 -2.17 -16.74
CA THR A 823 -1.67 -2.75 -15.51
C THR A 823 -2.61 -3.92 -15.84
N GLU A 824 -2.85 -4.81 -14.87
CA GLU A 824 -3.78 -5.95 -15.04
C GLU A 824 -5.23 -5.49 -15.25
N LEU A 825 -5.62 -4.41 -14.56
CA LEU A 825 -6.92 -3.76 -14.67
C LEU A 825 -6.77 -2.42 -15.37
N VAL A 826 -7.82 -1.98 -16.07
CA VAL A 826 -7.87 -0.65 -16.65
C VAL A 826 -7.90 0.40 -15.53
N PRO A 827 -7.00 1.40 -15.51
CA PRO A 827 -6.96 2.43 -14.47
C PRO A 827 -8.30 3.18 -14.35
N LEU A 828 -8.62 3.68 -13.15
CA LEU A 828 -9.94 4.26 -12.81
C LEU A 828 -10.31 5.53 -13.58
N GLY A 829 -9.38 6.10 -14.34
CA GLY A 829 -9.57 7.33 -15.10
C GLY A 829 -9.44 8.60 -14.25
N ALA A 830 -9.69 9.74 -14.89
CA ALA A 830 -9.60 11.05 -14.26
C ALA A 830 -10.93 11.45 -13.63
N PRO A 831 -10.93 12.26 -12.54
CA PRO A 831 -12.16 12.75 -11.94
C PRO A 831 -12.99 13.60 -12.91
N ILE A 832 -14.31 13.43 -12.90
CA ILE A 832 -15.25 14.25 -13.69
C ILE A 832 -15.36 15.67 -13.12
N PRO A 833 -16.04 16.62 -13.79
CA PRO A 833 -16.20 17.97 -13.28
C PRO A 833 -16.76 18.01 -11.85
N ASN A 834 -16.32 19.00 -11.06
CA ASN A 834 -16.72 19.22 -9.66
C ASN A 834 -16.52 18.02 -8.73
N THR A 835 -15.55 17.14 -9.03
CA THR A 835 -15.24 15.94 -8.23
C THR A 835 -13.78 15.98 -7.80
N THR A 836 -13.50 15.53 -6.58
CA THR A 836 -12.14 15.28 -6.10
C THR A 836 -11.94 13.81 -5.77
N MET A 837 -10.78 13.24 -6.10
CA MET A 837 -10.39 11.88 -5.76
C MET A 837 -9.00 11.86 -5.13
N TYR A 838 -8.92 11.45 -3.88
CA TYR A 838 -7.68 11.34 -3.14
C TYR A 838 -7.35 9.88 -2.83
N VAL A 839 -6.06 9.58 -2.72
CA VAL A 839 -5.57 8.32 -2.16
C VAL A 839 -4.93 8.65 -0.82
N LEU A 840 -5.60 8.26 0.26
CA LEU A 840 -5.25 8.68 1.61
C LEU A 840 -5.07 7.48 2.55
N THR A 841 -4.38 7.73 3.65
CA THR A 841 -4.33 6.85 4.81
C THR A 841 -5.62 6.95 5.64
N ASP A 842 -5.76 6.11 6.66
CA ASP A 842 -6.86 6.17 7.62
C ASP A 842 -6.91 7.46 8.47
N ARG A 843 -5.87 8.28 8.40
CA ARG A 843 -5.77 9.60 9.04
C ARG A 843 -6.01 10.76 8.09
N LEU A 844 -6.51 10.48 6.88
CA LEU A 844 -6.74 11.46 5.82
C LEU A 844 -5.46 12.12 5.29
N GLU A 845 -4.29 11.54 5.52
CA GLU A 845 -3.01 12.01 4.95
C GLU A 845 -2.75 11.39 3.58
N PRO A 846 -2.19 12.14 2.60
CA PRO A 846 -1.87 11.62 1.28
C PRO A 846 -0.74 10.60 1.34
N VAL A 847 -0.80 9.61 0.44
CA VAL A 847 0.28 8.63 0.25
C VAL A 847 1.18 9.01 -0.93
N PRO A 848 2.48 8.68 -0.89
CA PRO A 848 3.37 8.88 -2.04
C PRO A 848 2.94 8.09 -3.27
N VAL A 849 3.37 8.54 -4.45
CA VAL A 849 3.11 7.86 -5.73
C VAL A 849 3.67 6.43 -5.68
N GLY A 850 2.87 5.45 -6.11
CA GLY A 850 3.17 4.02 -6.06
C GLY A 850 2.86 3.33 -4.72
N VAL A 851 2.49 4.08 -3.67
CA VAL A 851 2.10 3.51 -2.37
C VAL A 851 0.58 3.28 -2.34
N PRO A 852 0.12 2.08 -1.96
CA PRO A 852 -1.30 1.81 -1.78
C PRO A 852 -1.92 2.67 -0.67
N GLY A 853 -3.10 3.22 -0.92
CA GLY A 853 -3.94 3.90 0.07
C GLY A 853 -5.43 3.77 -0.29
N GLU A 854 -6.29 4.22 0.60
CA GLU A 854 -7.73 4.15 0.39
C GLU A 854 -8.20 5.31 -0.50
N VAL A 855 -9.13 5.05 -1.41
CA VAL A 855 -9.74 6.07 -2.26
C VAL A 855 -10.79 6.84 -1.46
N PHE A 856 -10.68 8.17 -1.48
CA PHE A 856 -11.67 9.09 -0.92
C PHE A 856 -12.17 9.99 -2.03
N VAL A 857 -13.49 10.20 -2.10
CA VAL A 857 -14.09 11.02 -3.16
C VAL A 857 -14.89 12.17 -2.57
N GLY A 858 -14.63 13.39 -3.02
CA GLY A 858 -15.33 14.61 -2.66
C GLY A 858 -16.07 15.24 -3.84
N GLY A 859 -16.74 16.37 -3.55
CA GLY A 859 -17.37 17.20 -4.59
C GLY A 859 -18.87 17.00 -4.77
N ALA A 860 -19.39 17.41 -5.93
CA ALA A 860 -20.83 17.55 -6.19
C ALA A 860 -21.59 16.21 -6.16
N GLY A 861 -20.93 15.11 -6.54
CA GLY A 861 -21.51 13.77 -6.56
C GLY A 861 -21.77 13.16 -5.18
N VAL A 862 -21.14 13.67 -4.12
CA VAL A 862 -21.26 13.10 -2.77
C VAL A 862 -22.71 13.12 -2.28
N ALA A 863 -23.21 11.93 -1.94
CA ALA A 863 -24.58 11.70 -1.45
C ALA A 863 -24.85 12.48 -0.15
N ARG A 864 -26.15 12.66 0.16
CA ARG A 864 -26.55 13.26 1.44
C ARG A 864 -26.10 12.38 2.62
N GLY A 865 -26.19 11.06 2.46
CA GLY A 865 -25.82 10.05 3.44
C GLY A 865 -26.64 8.77 3.26
N TYR A 866 -26.74 7.98 4.33
CA TYR A 866 -27.58 6.79 4.37
C TYR A 866 -28.90 7.07 5.10
N LEU A 867 -30.02 6.67 4.50
CA LEU A 867 -31.37 6.88 5.02
C LEU A 867 -31.52 6.26 6.42
N GLY A 868 -31.87 7.08 7.42
CA GLY A 868 -32.10 6.62 8.79
C GLY A 868 -30.86 6.07 9.52
N ARG A 869 -29.64 6.31 9.01
CA ARG A 869 -28.39 5.72 9.55
C ARG A 869 -27.32 6.79 9.80
N PRO A 870 -27.51 7.69 10.78
CA PRO A 870 -26.59 8.81 11.04
C PRO A 870 -25.19 8.34 11.48
N ALA A 871 -25.09 7.28 12.29
CA ALA A 871 -23.79 6.76 12.73
C ALA A 871 -22.94 6.23 11.56
N LEU A 872 -23.54 5.41 10.69
CA LEU A 872 -22.87 4.91 9.48
C LEU A 872 -22.55 6.06 8.50
N THR A 873 -23.43 7.07 8.43
CA THR A 873 -23.18 8.27 7.62
C THR A 873 -21.95 9.03 8.13
N ALA A 874 -21.83 9.24 9.44
CA ALA A 874 -20.67 9.93 10.03
C ALA A 874 -19.37 9.12 9.87
N GLU A 875 -19.44 7.79 9.88
CA GLU A 875 -18.29 6.90 9.65
C GLU A 875 -17.77 6.98 8.21
N ARG A 876 -18.67 7.05 7.21
CA ARG A 876 -18.32 6.96 5.79
C ARG A 876 -18.25 8.31 5.05
N PHE A 877 -18.96 9.33 5.53
CA PHE A 877 -18.97 10.68 4.96
C PHE A 877 -18.25 11.63 5.92
N VAL A 878 -16.92 11.68 5.80
CA VAL A 878 -16.02 12.41 6.70
C VAL A 878 -15.77 13.84 6.22
N PRO A 879 -15.31 14.77 7.07
CA PRO A 879 -14.89 16.10 6.63
C PRO A 879 -13.77 16.03 5.59
N ASP A 880 -13.82 16.90 4.58
CA ASP A 880 -12.74 17.08 3.62
C ASP A 880 -11.72 18.11 4.13
N PRO A 881 -10.49 17.72 4.52
CA PRO A 881 -9.47 18.65 4.99
C PRO A 881 -8.80 19.44 3.85
N TYR A 882 -9.05 19.08 2.59
CA TYR A 882 -8.44 19.68 1.40
C TYR A 882 -9.42 20.52 0.58
N GLY A 883 -10.72 20.32 0.79
CA GLY A 883 -11.81 21.05 0.16
C GLY A 883 -12.19 22.36 0.87
N PRO A 884 -13.21 23.07 0.34
CA PRO A 884 -13.76 24.26 0.98
C PRO A 884 -14.44 23.92 2.32
N ALA A 885 -14.66 24.93 3.16
CA ALA A 885 -15.33 24.76 4.45
C ALA A 885 -16.70 24.06 4.29
N GLY A 886 -16.92 22.99 5.07
CA GLY A 886 -18.14 22.19 5.02
C GLY A 886 -18.16 21.09 3.95
N ALA A 887 -17.12 20.98 3.12
CA ALA A 887 -16.98 19.86 2.19
C ALA A 887 -16.81 18.52 2.93
N ARG A 888 -17.24 17.45 2.25
CA ARG A 888 -17.20 16.08 2.77
C ARG A 888 -16.54 15.15 1.75
N LEU A 889 -15.81 14.18 2.26
CA LEU A 889 -15.30 13.03 1.51
C LEU A 889 -16.14 11.80 1.83
N TYR A 890 -16.45 11.03 0.80
CA TYR A 890 -16.92 9.66 0.96
C TYR A 890 -15.73 8.69 0.96
N ARG A 891 -15.68 7.86 2.00
CA ARG A 891 -14.67 6.82 2.23
C ARG A 891 -15.12 5.50 1.55
N THR A 892 -14.48 5.13 0.45
CA THR A 892 -15.00 4.09 -0.46
C THR A 892 -14.72 2.65 0.01
N GLY A 893 -13.68 2.44 0.82
CA GLY A 893 -13.12 1.12 1.13
C GLY A 893 -12.32 0.50 -0.02
N ASP A 894 -12.13 1.22 -1.13
CA ASP A 894 -11.34 0.79 -2.28
C ASP A 894 -9.87 1.14 -2.08
N LEU A 895 -8.97 0.21 -2.40
CA LEU A 895 -7.52 0.38 -2.33
C LEU A 895 -6.99 0.73 -3.73
N ALA A 896 -6.20 1.79 -3.84
CA ALA A 896 -5.59 2.21 -5.09
C ALA A 896 -4.19 2.81 -4.84
N ARG A 897 -3.46 3.07 -5.92
CA ARG A 897 -2.21 3.86 -5.89
C ARG A 897 -2.15 4.79 -7.09
N TRP A 898 -1.49 5.93 -6.91
CA TRP A 898 -1.12 6.80 -8.03
C TRP A 898 0.02 6.16 -8.83
N LEU A 899 -0.11 6.15 -10.14
CA LEU A 899 0.98 5.86 -11.07
C LEU A 899 1.78 7.14 -11.38
N PRO A 900 3.02 7.02 -11.87
CA PRO A 900 3.86 8.19 -12.20
C PRO A 900 3.25 9.17 -13.21
N ASP A 901 2.32 8.70 -14.05
CA ASP A 901 1.61 9.51 -15.04
C ASP A 901 0.35 10.22 -14.49
N GLY A 902 0.04 10.02 -13.21
CA GLY A 902 -1.13 10.59 -12.55
C GLY A 902 -2.42 9.80 -12.75
N THR A 903 -2.36 8.58 -13.31
CA THR A 903 -3.52 7.67 -13.35
C THR A 903 -3.64 6.86 -12.05
N LEU A 904 -4.86 6.41 -11.74
CA LEU A 904 -5.16 5.61 -10.54
C LEU A 904 -5.26 4.12 -10.87
N ASP A 905 -4.33 3.35 -10.32
CA ASP A 905 -4.30 1.89 -10.39
C ASP A 905 -5.09 1.30 -9.22
N PHE A 906 -6.13 0.52 -9.52
CA PHE A 906 -7.01 -0.09 -8.54
C PHE A 906 -6.47 -1.45 -8.09
N LEU A 907 -6.35 -1.63 -6.78
CA LEU A 907 -5.69 -2.78 -6.15
C LEU A 907 -6.67 -3.72 -5.43
N GLY A 908 -7.98 -3.41 -5.45
CA GLY A 908 -9.01 -4.19 -4.78
C GLY A 908 -9.66 -3.44 -3.62
N ARG A 909 -10.19 -4.19 -2.65
CA ARG A 909 -10.92 -3.64 -1.50
C ARG A 909 -10.22 -3.94 -0.19
N ILE A 910 -10.39 -3.02 0.77
CA ILE A 910 -9.86 -3.15 2.14
C ILE A 910 -10.78 -4.04 2.99
N ASP A 911 -12.07 -4.01 2.70
CA ASP A 911 -13.10 -4.82 3.37
C ASP A 911 -13.43 -6.10 2.57
N ASN A 912 -14.27 -6.96 3.16
CA ASN A 912 -14.68 -8.23 2.56
C ASN A 912 -15.79 -8.05 1.51
N GLN A 913 -16.07 -6.84 1.07
CA GLN A 913 -17.10 -6.60 0.07
C GLN A 913 -16.60 -7.01 -1.31
N VAL A 914 -17.49 -7.55 -2.13
CA VAL A 914 -17.17 -8.01 -3.47
C VAL A 914 -18.16 -7.45 -4.48
N LYS A 915 -17.76 -7.45 -5.75
CA LYS A 915 -18.63 -7.12 -6.86
C LYS A 915 -18.90 -8.40 -7.65
N ILE A 916 -20.18 -8.69 -7.88
CA ILE A 916 -20.64 -9.89 -8.60
C ILE A 916 -21.59 -9.42 -9.67
N ARG A 917 -21.17 -9.55 -10.94
CA ARG A 917 -21.95 -9.08 -12.11
C ARG A 917 -22.28 -7.58 -11.98
N GLY A 918 -21.35 -6.80 -11.44
CA GLY A 918 -21.54 -5.38 -11.13
C GLY A 918 -22.37 -5.05 -9.87
N TYR A 919 -23.05 -6.03 -9.25
CA TYR A 919 -23.75 -5.81 -8.00
C TYR A 919 -22.78 -5.79 -6.82
N ARG A 920 -22.95 -4.79 -5.96
CA ARG A 920 -22.19 -4.64 -4.72
C ARG A 920 -22.74 -5.60 -3.67
N VAL A 921 -21.94 -6.57 -3.23
CA VAL A 921 -22.33 -7.64 -2.30
C VAL A 921 -21.47 -7.60 -1.04
N GLU A 922 -22.11 -7.37 0.12
CA GLU A 922 -21.50 -7.54 1.44
C GLU A 922 -21.58 -9.01 1.85
N LEU A 923 -20.45 -9.70 1.95
CA LEU A 923 -20.44 -11.13 2.36
C LEU A 923 -21.07 -11.34 3.73
N GLY A 924 -20.89 -10.37 4.64
CA GLY A 924 -21.50 -10.37 5.97
C GLY A 924 -23.04 -10.40 5.97
N GLU A 925 -23.70 -9.89 4.92
CA GLU A 925 -25.15 -9.97 4.78
C GLU A 925 -25.62 -11.41 4.53
N VAL A 926 -24.88 -12.14 3.68
CA VAL A 926 -25.13 -13.56 3.41
C VAL A 926 -24.84 -14.40 4.65
N GLU A 927 -23.73 -14.13 5.34
CA GLU A 927 -23.35 -14.79 6.61
C GLU A 927 -24.38 -14.55 7.71
N ALA A 928 -24.90 -13.32 7.84
CA ALA A 928 -25.94 -13.00 8.81
C ALA A 928 -27.23 -13.77 8.52
N ARG A 929 -27.64 -13.87 7.24
CA ARG A 929 -28.83 -14.62 6.86
C ARG A 929 -28.66 -16.13 7.06
N LEU A 930 -27.49 -16.68 6.76
CA LEU A 930 -27.17 -18.08 7.04
C LEU A 930 -27.28 -18.40 8.53
N ARG A 931 -26.77 -17.52 9.41
CA ARG A 931 -26.85 -17.66 10.87
C ARG A 931 -28.27 -17.57 11.45
N LEU A 932 -29.25 -17.10 10.67
CA LEU A 932 -30.67 -17.15 11.07
C LEU A 932 -31.31 -18.52 10.83
N HIS A 933 -30.66 -19.43 10.09
CA HIS A 933 -31.16 -20.78 9.90
C HIS A 933 -30.96 -21.61 11.20
N PRO A 934 -31.99 -22.30 11.73
CA PRO A 934 -31.91 -22.99 13.03
C PRO A 934 -30.77 -24.01 13.13
N ASP A 935 -30.45 -24.68 12.02
CA ASP A 935 -29.43 -25.73 11.96
C ASP A 935 -28.00 -25.20 11.67
N VAL A 936 -27.81 -23.88 11.60
CA VAL A 936 -26.50 -23.24 11.36
C VAL A 936 -26.07 -22.49 12.62
N ARG A 937 -24.97 -22.94 13.23
CA ARG A 937 -24.37 -22.28 14.41
C ARG A 937 -23.55 -21.07 14.01
N ASP A 938 -22.77 -21.18 12.95
CA ASP A 938 -21.89 -20.14 12.44
C ASP A 938 -21.70 -20.28 10.94
N ALA A 939 -21.35 -19.20 10.26
CA ALA A 939 -21.15 -19.20 8.81
C ALA A 939 -20.12 -18.15 8.39
N VAL A 940 -19.28 -18.51 7.43
CA VAL A 940 -18.39 -17.61 6.70
C VAL A 940 -18.66 -17.77 5.22
N VAL A 941 -18.76 -16.66 4.50
CA VAL A 941 -18.88 -16.65 3.05
C VAL A 941 -17.62 -16.05 2.47
N VAL A 942 -17.06 -16.72 1.47
CA VAL A 942 -15.90 -16.22 0.72
C VAL A 942 -16.24 -16.14 -0.76
N ALA A 943 -15.69 -15.15 -1.42
CA ALA A 943 -15.66 -15.11 -2.87
C ALA A 943 -14.46 -15.91 -3.37
N ARG A 944 -14.70 -16.81 -4.32
CA ARG A 944 -13.66 -17.52 -5.08
C ARG A 944 -13.79 -17.15 -6.55
N GLU A 945 -12.65 -16.99 -7.20
CA GLU A 945 -12.57 -16.62 -8.61
C GLU A 945 -11.80 -17.71 -9.38
N PRO A 946 -12.46 -18.79 -9.81
CA PRO A 946 -11.82 -19.88 -10.54
C PRO A 946 -11.26 -19.45 -11.92
N SER A 947 -11.73 -18.32 -12.46
CA SER A 947 -11.20 -17.68 -13.68
C SER A 947 -11.41 -16.17 -13.61
N PRO A 948 -10.55 -15.32 -14.22
CA PRO A 948 -10.68 -13.87 -14.17
C PRO A 948 -12.07 -13.37 -14.59
N GLY A 949 -12.70 -12.53 -13.75
CA GLY A 949 -14.05 -11.99 -13.93
C GLY A 949 -15.21 -12.91 -13.51
N ASN A 950 -14.95 -14.15 -13.10
CA ASN A 950 -15.97 -15.14 -12.71
C ASN A 950 -15.97 -15.38 -11.20
N VAL A 951 -16.35 -14.34 -10.45
CA VAL A 951 -16.49 -14.41 -9.00
C VAL A 951 -17.71 -15.25 -8.61
N ARG A 952 -17.53 -16.23 -7.73
CA ARG A 952 -18.59 -17.06 -7.15
C ARG A 952 -18.50 -17.09 -5.64
N LEU A 953 -19.65 -17.13 -4.98
CA LEU A 953 -19.74 -17.22 -3.54
C LEU A 953 -19.74 -18.68 -3.08
N VAL A 954 -18.94 -18.96 -2.06
CA VAL A 954 -18.90 -20.26 -1.37
C VAL A 954 -19.20 -20.03 0.10
N ALA A 955 -20.18 -20.74 0.64
CA ALA A 955 -20.56 -20.66 2.05
C ALA A 955 -20.00 -21.83 2.84
N TYR A 956 -19.23 -21.53 3.89
CA TYR A 956 -18.76 -22.49 4.87
C TYR A 956 -19.62 -22.37 6.12
N THR A 957 -20.34 -23.44 6.44
CA THR A 957 -21.27 -23.45 7.58
C THR A 957 -20.83 -24.41 8.67
N VAL A 958 -21.06 -24.00 9.91
CA VAL A 958 -20.84 -24.81 11.09
C VAL A 958 -22.21 -25.31 11.55
N PRO A 959 -22.48 -26.63 11.50
CA PRO A 959 -23.79 -27.17 11.87
C PRO A 959 -24.09 -26.96 13.36
N ALA A 960 -25.34 -26.61 13.69
CA ALA A 960 -25.83 -26.57 15.07
C ALA A 960 -26.09 -27.98 15.64
N GLY A 961 -26.36 -28.96 14.77
CA GLY A 961 -26.55 -30.37 15.11
C GLY A 961 -26.02 -31.30 14.01
N ARG A 962 -26.13 -32.61 14.21
CA ARG A 962 -25.87 -33.61 13.17
C ARG A 962 -27.15 -34.38 12.84
N PRO A 963 -27.47 -34.61 11.55
CA PRO A 963 -26.68 -34.28 10.36
C PRO A 963 -26.66 -32.76 10.03
N ALA A 964 -25.67 -32.35 9.23
CA ALA A 964 -25.60 -30.97 8.73
C ALA A 964 -26.76 -30.66 7.77
N PRO A 965 -27.24 -29.41 7.69
CA PRO A 965 -28.26 -29.03 6.73
C PRO A 965 -27.77 -29.25 5.30
N ASP A 966 -28.66 -29.72 4.43
CA ASP A 966 -28.39 -29.89 3.00
C ASP A 966 -28.14 -28.53 2.34
N ALA A 967 -27.19 -28.47 1.41
CA ALA A 967 -26.91 -27.30 0.57
C ALA A 967 -28.17 -26.79 -0.14
N ALA A 968 -29.06 -27.69 -0.59
CA ALA A 968 -30.32 -27.30 -1.23
C ALA A 968 -31.25 -26.53 -0.26
N VAL A 969 -31.30 -26.93 1.01
CA VAL A 969 -32.10 -26.27 2.06
C VAL A 969 -31.53 -24.90 2.38
N LEU A 970 -30.21 -24.80 2.55
CA LEU A 970 -29.55 -23.52 2.81
C LEU A 970 -29.70 -22.55 1.64
N ARG A 971 -29.61 -23.06 0.40
CA ARG A 971 -29.82 -22.27 -0.82
C ARG A 971 -31.25 -21.71 -0.87
N ALA A 972 -32.26 -22.53 -0.59
CA ALA A 972 -33.65 -22.11 -0.56
C ALA A 972 -33.89 -21.03 0.51
N HIS A 973 -33.38 -21.24 1.74
CA HIS A 973 -33.48 -20.26 2.84
C HIS A 973 -32.86 -18.90 2.49
N LEU A 974 -31.77 -18.89 1.73
CA LEU A 974 -31.13 -17.66 1.25
C LEU A 974 -31.94 -17.01 0.11
N ALA A 975 -32.39 -17.79 -0.87
CA ALA A 975 -33.16 -17.30 -2.02
C ALA A 975 -34.49 -16.63 -1.61
N ASP A 976 -35.07 -17.03 -0.48
CA ASP A 976 -36.29 -16.39 0.05
C ASP A 976 -36.09 -14.91 0.45
N ALA A 977 -34.86 -14.51 0.79
CA ALA A 977 -34.56 -13.20 1.36
C ALA A 977 -33.51 -12.38 0.60
N LEU A 978 -32.62 -13.06 -0.12
CA LEU A 978 -31.49 -12.46 -0.80
C LEU A 978 -31.67 -12.57 -2.31
N PRO A 979 -31.27 -11.54 -3.08
CA PRO A 979 -31.22 -11.63 -4.53
C PRO A 979 -30.37 -12.81 -5.01
N ASP A 980 -30.70 -13.38 -6.17
CA ASP A 980 -30.01 -14.55 -6.74
C ASP A 980 -28.48 -14.41 -6.82
N TYR A 981 -27.98 -13.21 -7.12
CA TYR A 981 -26.53 -12.94 -7.22
C TYR A 981 -25.81 -12.96 -5.86
N MET A 982 -26.53 -12.94 -4.73
CA MET A 982 -25.98 -13.06 -3.37
C MET A 982 -26.05 -14.50 -2.84
N VAL A 983 -26.75 -15.40 -3.53
CA VAL A 983 -26.89 -16.79 -3.10
C VAL A 983 -25.62 -17.57 -3.47
N PRO A 984 -24.95 -18.23 -2.50
CA PRO A 984 -23.77 -19.05 -2.76
C PRO A 984 -24.00 -20.15 -3.80
N ALA A 985 -23.01 -20.32 -4.68
CA ALA A 985 -23.00 -21.41 -5.64
C ALA A 985 -22.76 -22.75 -4.94
N ASP A 986 -21.85 -22.76 -3.96
CA ASP A 986 -21.41 -23.96 -3.25
C ASP A 986 -21.53 -23.78 -1.72
N PHE A 987 -21.82 -24.89 -1.03
CA PHE A 987 -21.96 -24.94 0.43
C PHE A 987 -21.13 -26.09 0.99
N ALA A 988 -20.26 -25.79 1.95
CA ALA A 988 -19.41 -26.76 2.62
C ALA A 988 -19.62 -26.72 4.13
N ALA A 989 -19.82 -27.89 4.75
CA ALA A 989 -19.90 -27.99 6.21
C ALA A 989 -18.49 -28.13 6.81
N VAL A 990 -18.20 -27.36 7.86
CA VAL A 990 -16.94 -27.42 8.62
C VAL A 990 -17.22 -27.57 10.11
N ASP A 991 -16.37 -28.29 10.84
CA ASP A 991 -16.56 -28.47 12.29
C ASP A 991 -16.39 -27.15 13.07
N ARG A 992 -15.51 -26.27 12.57
CA ARG A 992 -15.27 -24.91 13.08
C ARG A 992 -14.70 -24.03 11.97
N ILE A 993 -14.93 -22.73 12.07
CA ILE A 993 -14.26 -21.74 11.22
C ILE A 993 -12.77 -21.67 11.62
N PRO A 994 -11.82 -21.87 10.69
CA PRO A 994 -10.41 -21.70 10.96
C PRO A 994 -10.09 -20.21 11.18
N LEU A 995 -9.29 -19.93 12.21
CA LEU A 995 -8.87 -18.58 12.56
C LEU A 995 -7.33 -18.50 12.55
N THR A 996 -6.80 -17.37 12.09
CA THR A 996 -5.39 -16.97 12.21
C THR A 996 -5.01 -16.77 13.68
N ALA A 997 -3.72 -16.67 13.99
CA ALA A 997 -3.22 -16.37 15.34
C ALA A 997 -3.78 -15.06 15.93
N ASN A 998 -4.23 -14.14 15.07
CA ASN A 998 -4.85 -12.85 15.44
C ASN A 998 -6.37 -12.92 15.59
N GLY A 999 -6.97 -14.12 15.53
CA GLY A 999 -8.41 -14.32 15.68
C GLY A 999 -9.27 -13.90 14.47
N LYS A 1000 -8.65 -13.54 13.34
CA LYS A 1000 -9.35 -13.33 12.05
C LYS A 1000 -9.57 -14.65 11.32
N VAL A 1001 -10.61 -14.77 10.50
CA VAL A 1001 -10.85 -15.95 9.66
C VAL A 1001 -9.65 -16.23 8.76
N ASP A 1002 -9.17 -17.47 8.76
CA ASP A 1002 -8.12 -17.95 7.86
C ASP A 1002 -8.76 -18.56 6.61
N THR A 1003 -8.94 -17.73 5.58
CA THR A 1003 -9.60 -18.12 4.33
C THR A 1003 -8.77 -19.13 3.52
N ARG A 1004 -7.45 -19.22 3.75
CA ARG A 1004 -6.56 -20.18 3.08
C ARG A 1004 -6.67 -21.58 3.68
N ALA A 1005 -6.98 -21.65 4.98
CA ALA A 1005 -7.22 -22.90 5.68
C ALA A 1005 -8.63 -23.48 5.47
N LEU A 1006 -9.53 -22.74 4.80
CA LEU A 1006 -10.84 -23.26 4.40
C LEU A 1006 -10.68 -24.31 3.29
N PRO A 1007 -11.33 -25.49 3.39
CA PRO A 1007 -11.21 -26.54 2.39
C PRO A 1007 -11.69 -26.05 1.03
N ALA A 1008 -11.11 -26.55 -0.05
CA ALA A 1008 -11.66 -26.32 -1.38
C ALA A 1008 -13.10 -26.89 -1.44
N PRO A 1009 -14.06 -26.16 -2.03
CA PRO A 1009 -15.44 -26.61 -2.16
C PRO A 1009 -15.57 -27.88 -3.00
#